data_AF-A0A2V7QX57-F1
#
_entry.id   AF-A0A2V7QX57-F1
#
_cell.length_a   1.000
_cell.length_b   1.000
_cell.length_c   1.000
_cell.angle_alpha   90.00
_cell.angle_beta   90.00
_cell.angle_gamma   90.00
#
_symmetry.space_group_name_H-M   'P 1'
#
loop_
_entity.id
_entity.type
_entity.pdbx_description
1 polymer ?
#
loop_
_entity_poly.entity_id
_entity_poly.type
_entity_poly.pdbx_seq_one_letter_code
_entity_poly.pdbx_strand_id
1 'polypeptide(L)'
;MRRATFWFIFGTVLLDMLALGIIAPVFPKLVIQLEGGNEAGAAGAVGLFGTVWAAMQFVFAPVLGALSDRVGRRPVILVSCLGLGLDYAIMALAPTVGWLFVGRVLSGITASSFSTSFAYIADVTEPDERAARFGLLGMAFGLGFILGPAVGGLLGGIGLRAPFWAAGALSLVGAAYGWFVLPESLPTERRAPFAWRRANPVGSIGLLRAREALVGLAVVAFLYRVAHDALPSLFVLYGDYRFGWTARTVGFALAGVGVVSMIVQGGLVGAAVKRLGESRALVTGLAFGAVAFTVYGLAPSGALFLLGIPVGGLFGLTYPALQGLMTRRVGADEQGRLQGAIASVMGIAGVIAPVLFTQVFAAAIGRFQGLGVPGAPFLLAALLLVTAMVVVRRGVIASVVALVALLGVPSASAQRVAGPPSLTWRPRAPLEGSAVVLQLSAGPDDSITAVRGEMAGEPLHFELTPHGWRALAAVPFDRADSVAARATVQRAGGLTDSVVAWLVPRRRRAPREKLRAAPEFVQPPDSLEDRIKEEQELVTGVRHQAHDAPRLWHEPFMRPRSSAVRDQFGVARMFNGVLRSRHMGVDFAGRRGASVRAANRGVVALVADLYLSGTTVLIDHGAGLVTGYLHLSRTLVAVGDTVTRGQEIGEVGASGRVTGPHLHWLAAYGGITFDPLGLVGLDLNAAWAPSPKRAR
;
A
#
# COMPACT_ATOMS: atom_id res chain seq x y z
N MET A 1 13.46 31.84 36.59
CA MET A 1 13.99 31.12 35.41
C MET A 1 13.52 29.67 35.31
N ARG A 2 13.76 28.80 36.31
CA ARG A 2 13.48 27.34 36.20
C ARG A 2 12.05 26.95 35.79
N ARG A 3 11.03 27.68 36.24
CA ARG A 3 9.62 27.41 35.88
C ARG A 3 9.30 27.71 34.41
N ALA A 4 9.89 28.75 33.82
CA ALA A 4 9.71 29.08 32.41
C ALA A 4 10.43 28.05 31.52
N THR A 5 11.67 27.67 31.88
CA THR A 5 12.46 26.64 31.22
C THR A 5 11.74 25.30 31.13
N PHE A 6 11.06 24.88 32.20
CA PHE A 6 10.26 23.66 32.17
C PHE A 6 9.16 23.70 31.11
N TRP A 7 8.35 24.78 31.09
CA TRP A 7 7.25 24.89 30.14
C TRP A 7 7.74 25.02 28.69
N PHE A 8 8.95 25.53 28.47
CA PHE A 8 9.61 25.51 27.16
C PHE A 8 9.94 24.09 26.69
N ILE A 9 10.56 23.28 27.54
CA ILE A 9 10.84 21.87 27.22
C ILE A 9 9.53 21.10 27.04
N PHE A 10 8.54 21.31 27.91
CA PHE A 10 7.22 20.70 27.77
C PHE A 10 6.58 21.05 26.41
N GLY A 11 6.62 22.32 26.00
CA GLY A 11 6.10 22.76 24.70
C GLY A 11 6.84 22.12 23.53
N THR A 12 8.17 22.02 23.61
CA THR A 12 9.00 21.38 22.57
C THR A 12 8.65 19.89 22.42
N VAL A 13 8.57 19.16 23.55
CA VAL A 13 8.17 17.74 23.54
C VAL A 13 6.74 17.57 23.06
N LEU A 14 5.81 18.45 23.46
CA LEU A 14 4.42 18.41 22.99
C LEU A 14 4.33 18.60 21.47
N LEU A 15 5.06 19.56 20.91
CA LEU A 15 5.10 19.81 19.47
C LEU A 15 5.66 18.61 18.71
N ASP A 16 6.74 17.98 19.20
CA ASP A 16 7.29 16.76 18.61
C ASP A 16 6.28 15.60 18.64
N MET A 17 5.56 15.43 19.76
CA MET A 17 4.55 14.37 19.89
C MET A 17 3.34 14.63 19.00
N LEU A 18 2.95 15.89 18.86
CA LEU A 18 1.89 16.29 17.95
C LEU A 18 2.29 15.99 16.49
N ALA A 19 3.52 16.34 16.09
CA ALA A 19 4.03 16.09 14.75
C ALA A 19 4.05 14.59 14.41
N LEU A 20 4.52 13.74 15.34
CA LEU A 20 4.47 12.28 15.19
C LEU A 20 3.03 11.76 15.06
N GLY A 21 2.12 12.25 15.92
CA GLY A 21 0.71 11.84 15.92
C GLY A 21 -0.04 12.26 14.65
N ILE A 22 0.26 13.44 14.09
CA ILE A 22 -0.34 13.97 12.85
C ILE A 22 -0.10 13.04 11.66
N ILE A 23 1.05 12.36 11.61
CA ILE A 23 1.44 11.52 10.49
C ILE A 23 0.85 10.10 10.59
N ALA A 24 0.63 9.61 11.81
CA ALA A 24 0.15 8.25 12.06
C ALA A 24 -1.07 7.81 11.21
N PRO A 25 -2.17 8.58 11.10
CA PRO A 25 -3.35 8.14 10.36
C PRO A 25 -3.20 8.13 8.83
N VAL A 26 -2.19 8.82 8.28
CA VAL A 26 -2.02 8.99 6.83
C VAL A 26 -0.82 8.25 6.25
N PHE A 27 0.20 7.97 7.06
CA PHE A 27 1.45 7.42 6.55
C PHE A 27 1.27 6.10 5.79
N PRO A 28 0.56 5.08 6.33
CA PRO A 28 0.35 3.84 5.59
C PRO A 28 -0.40 4.04 4.27
N LYS A 29 -1.36 4.96 4.22
CA LYS A 29 -2.09 5.31 2.97
C LYS A 29 -1.19 5.99 1.94
N LEU A 30 -0.26 6.85 2.37
CA LEU A 30 0.75 7.43 1.48
C LEU A 30 1.65 6.32 0.87
N VAL A 31 2.06 5.34 1.68
CA VAL A 31 2.85 4.20 1.18
C VAL A 31 2.04 3.38 0.16
N ILE A 32 0.75 3.11 0.43
CA ILE A 32 -0.15 2.44 -0.53
C ILE A 32 -0.21 3.22 -1.85
N GLN A 33 -0.35 4.55 -1.80
CA GLN A 33 -0.36 5.39 -2.99
C GLN A 33 0.95 5.30 -3.78
N LEU A 34 2.10 5.36 -3.10
CA LEU A 34 3.42 5.29 -3.74
C LEU A 34 3.75 3.90 -4.30
N GLU A 35 3.14 2.84 -3.77
CA GLU A 35 3.18 1.46 -4.28
C GLU A 35 2.12 1.19 -5.36
N GLY A 36 1.47 2.24 -5.91
CA GLY A 36 0.48 2.09 -6.97
C GLY A 36 -0.80 1.34 -6.56
N GLY A 37 -1.14 1.37 -5.26
CA GLY A 37 -2.30 0.65 -4.71
C GLY A 37 -2.03 -0.81 -4.34
N ASN A 38 -0.77 -1.29 -4.39
CA ASN A 38 -0.42 -2.62 -3.92
C ASN A 38 -0.41 -2.67 -2.37
N GLU A 39 -1.56 -2.98 -1.77
CA GLU A 39 -1.72 -3.00 -0.31
C GLU A 39 -0.81 -4.01 0.41
N ALA A 40 -0.56 -5.19 -0.18
CA ALA A 40 0.34 -6.19 0.40
C ALA A 40 1.80 -5.73 0.37
N GLY A 41 2.24 -5.14 -0.76
CA GLY A 41 3.57 -4.52 -0.87
C GLY A 41 3.73 -3.35 0.10
N ALA A 42 2.72 -2.49 0.18
CA ALA A 42 2.70 -1.35 1.08
C ALA A 42 2.72 -1.76 2.55
N ALA A 43 1.99 -2.81 2.95
CA ALA A 43 2.06 -3.36 4.30
C ALA A 43 3.50 -3.80 4.63
N GLY A 44 4.15 -4.53 3.71
CA GLY A 44 5.53 -4.94 3.88
C GLY A 44 6.50 -3.75 4.01
N ALA A 45 6.31 -2.71 3.19
CA ALA A 45 7.11 -1.48 3.23
C ALA A 45 6.91 -0.69 4.53
N VAL A 46 5.67 -0.55 5.02
CA VAL A 46 5.34 0.11 6.30
C VAL A 46 6.02 -0.61 7.48
N GLY A 47 6.02 -1.94 7.47
CA GLY A 47 6.72 -2.75 8.48
C GLY A 47 8.22 -2.54 8.48
N LEU A 48 8.84 -2.60 7.30
CA LEU A 48 10.27 -2.37 7.16
C LEU A 48 10.65 -0.94 7.56
N PHE A 49 9.80 0.03 7.24
CA PHE A 49 9.97 1.42 7.60
C PHE A 49 9.99 1.63 9.13
N GLY A 50 9.04 1.03 9.85
CA GLY A 50 9.05 1.04 11.32
C GLY A 50 10.28 0.32 11.90
N THR A 51 10.70 -0.77 11.26
CA THR A 51 11.88 -1.56 11.65
C THR A 51 13.18 -0.78 11.49
N VAL A 52 13.37 -0.07 10.36
CA VAL A 52 14.55 0.78 10.12
C VAL A 52 14.65 1.87 11.18
N TRP A 53 13.53 2.51 11.50
CA TRP A 53 13.49 3.51 12.57
C TRP A 53 13.93 2.94 13.91
N ALA A 54 13.32 1.83 14.33
CA ALA A 54 13.61 1.17 15.59
C ALA A 54 15.06 0.69 15.65
N ALA A 55 15.61 0.21 14.53
CA ALA A 55 16.99 -0.24 14.44
C ALA A 55 17.97 0.93 14.59
N MET A 56 17.71 2.05 13.91
CA MET A 56 18.52 3.25 14.06
C MET A 56 18.43 3.79 15.50
N GLN A 57 17.24 3.88 16.08
CA GLN A 57 17.06 4.31 17.47
C GLN A 57 17.73 3.37 18.47
N PHE A 58 17.66 2.05 18.26
CA PHE A 58 18.32 1.07 19.10
C PHE A 58 19.85 1.28 19.13
N VAL A 59 20.46 1.61 17.99
CA VAL A 59 21.91 1.85 17.89
C VAL A 59 22.30 3.25 18.35
N PHE A 60 21.59 4.27 17.90
CA PHE A 60 21.99 5.68 18.04
C PHE A 60 21.41 6.38 19.27
N ALA A 61 20.33 5.90 19.90
CA ALA A 61 19.81 6.56 21.11
C ALA A 61 20.84 6.60 22.27
N PRO A 62 21.61 5.54 22.56
CA PRO A 62 22.71 5.61 23.54
C PRO A 62 23.83 6.57 23.11
N VAL A 63 24.12 6.64 21.81
CA VAL A 63 25.13 7.54 21.23
C VAL A 63 24.70 8.99 21.42
N LEU A 64 23.45 9.34 21.12
CA LEU A 64 22.89 10.68 21.32
C LEU A 64 22.86 11.06 22.80
N GLY A 65 22.54 10.11 23.69
CA GLY A 65 22.62 10.31 25.13
C GLY A 65 24.04 10.70 25.57
N ALA A 66 25.03 9.88 25.23
CA ALA A 66 26.44 10.15 25.55
C ALA A 66 26.98 11.42 24.87
N LEU A 67 26.50 11.73 23.66
CA LEU A 67 26.84 12.97 22.96
C LEU A 67 26.28 14.17 23.73
N SER A 68 25.03 14.10 24.20
CA SER A 68 24.40 15.18 24.97
C SER A 68 25.08 15.41 26.33
N ASP A 69 25.64 14.37 26.96
CA ASP A 69 26.47 14.50 28.16
C ASP A 69 27.80 15.25 27.87
N ARG A 70 28.32 15.16 26.63
CA ARG A 70 29.59 15.78 26.22
C ARG A 70 29.43 17.21 25.73
N VAL A 71 28.45 17.48 24.87
CA VAL A 71 28.31 18.78 24.19
C VAL A 71 27.27 19.70 24.84
N GLY A 72 26.45 19.15 25.73
CA GLY A 72 25.29 19.82 26.31
C GLY A 72 23.97 19.27 25.77
N ARG A 73 22.87 19.49 26.52
CA ARG A 73 21.54 18.98 26.17
C ARG A 73 20.91 19.78 25.04
N ARG A 74 21.09 21.10 25.04
CA ARG A 74 20.44 22.02 24.10
C ARG A 74 20.83 21.71 22.63
N PRO A 75 22.12 21.61 22.26
CA PRO A 75 22.49 21.31 20.86
C PRO A 75 21.87 20.02 20.34
N VAL A 76 21.82 18.98 21.18
CA VAL A 76 21.32 17.65 20.79
C VAL A 76 19.80 17.63 20.63
N ILE A 77 19.06 18.39 21.46
CA ILE A 77 17.62 18.60 21.28
C ILE A 77 17.33 19.35 19.97
N LEU A 78 18.10 20.41 19.66
CA LEU A 78 17.89 21.21 18.44
C LEU A 78 18.17 20.41 17.17
N VAL A 79 19.25 19.61 17.16
CA VAL A 79 19.54 18.68 16.05
C VAL A 79 18.41 17.65 15.89
N SER A 80 17.82 17.17 16.98
CA SER A 80 16.66 16.27 16.93
C SER A 80 15.45 16.92 16.26
N CYS A 81 15.06 18.14 16.68
CA CYS A 81 13.93 18.87 16.10
C CYS A 81 14.17 19.21 14.62
N LEU A 82 15.38 19.65 14.26
CA LEU A 82 15.75 19.92 12.86
C LEU A 82 15.71 18.65 12.00
N GLY A 83 16.26 17.54 12.51
CA GLY A 83 16.26 16.26 11.81
C GLY A 83 14.85 15.73 11.58
N LEU A 84 13.94 15.88 12.56
CA LEU A 84 12.51 15.55 12.39
C LEU A 84 11.82 16.46 11.38
N GLY A 85 12.09 17.77 11.41
CA GLY A 85 11.56 18.72 10.42
C GLY A 85 11.99 18.38 8.99
N LEU A 86 13.27 18.05 8.80
CA LEU A 86 13.80 17.61 7.51
C LEU A 86 13.21 16.27 7.06
N ASP A 87 13.09 15.30 7.97
CA ASP A 87 12.46 14.01 7.70
C ASP A 87 11.05 14.21 7.11
N TYR A 88 10.21 15.01 7.78
CA TYR A 88 8.85 15.26 7.33
C TYR A 88 8.79 16.02 6.00
N ALA A 89 9.71 16.96 5.75
CA ALA A 89 9.81 17.63 4.46
C ALA A 89 10.20 16.64 3.33
N ILE A 90 11.17 15.75 3.60
CA ILE A 90 11.57 14.68 2.67
C ILE A 90 10.37 13.78 2.36
N MET A 91 9.60 13.38 3.38
CA MET A 91 8.42 12.54 3.21
C MET A 91 7.29 13.23 2.44
N ALA A 92 7.07 14.52 2.68
CA ALA A 92 6.08 15.31 1.96
C ALA A 92 6.40 15.41 0.46
N LEU A 93 7.69 15.44 0.10
CA LEU A 93 8.18 15.55 -1.27
C LEU A 93 8.46 14.19 -1.93
N ALA A 94 8.35 13.08 -1.20
CA ALA A 94 8.78 11.77 -1.65
C ALA A 94 8.04 11.31 -2.94
N PRO A 95 8.76 11.11 -4.06
CA PRO A 95 8.18 10.56 -5.30
C PRO A 95 8.07 9.03 -5.29
N THR A 96 8.85 8.34 -4.43
CA THR A 96 8.87 6.88 -4.32
C THR A 96 9.04 6.45 -2.87
N VAL A 97 8.72 5.21 -2.54
CA VAL A 97 8.90 4.64 -1.20
C VAL A 97 10.35 4.71 -0.72
N GLY A 98 11.33 4.61 -1.63
CA GLY A 98 12.75 4.72 -1.27
C GLY A 98 13.12 6.04 -0.58
N TRP A 99 12.48 7.15 -0.95
CA TRP A 99 12.69 8.46 -0.31
C TRP A 99 12.21 8.48 1.14
N LEU A 100 11.14 7.74 1.45
CA LEU A 100 10.64 7.63 2.82
C LEU A 100 11.70 6.98 3.73
N PHE A 101 12.44 5.98 3.23
CA PHE A 101 13.51 5.34 3.98
C PHE A 101 14.69 6.27 4.27
N VAL A 102 15.04 7.17 3.34
CA VAL A 102 16.09 8.18 3.56
C VAL A 102 15.73 9.10 4.73
N GLY A 103 14.51 9.65 4.70
CA GLY A 103 14.00 10.46 5.82
C GLY A 103 14.00 9.66 7.13
N ARG A 104 13.61 8.37 7.06
CA ARG A 104 13.52 7.54 8.25
C ARG A 104 14.86 7.20 8.89
N VAL A 105 15.91 7.00 8.08
CA VAL A 105 17.27 6.84 8.60
C VAL A 105 17.73 8.13 9.25
N LEU A 106 17.48 9.28 8.63
CA LEU A 106 17.80 10.59 9.20
C LEU A 106 17.13 10.78 10.56
N SER A 107 15.81 10.65 10.65
CA SER A 107 15.10 10.80 11.93
C SER A 107 15.48 9.73 12.94
N GLY A 108 15.75 8.49 12.51
CA GLY A 108 16.25 7.44 13.38
C GLY A 108 17.62 7.73 13.99
N ILE A 109 18.49 8.47 13.30
CA ILE A 109 19.82 8.86 13.81
C ILE A 109 19.75 10.13 14.66
N THR A 110 18.87 11.08 14.32
CA THR A 110 18.82 12.39 14.99
C THR A 110 17.84 12.43 16.16
N ALA A 111 16.83 11.55 16.21
CA ALA A 111 15.79 11.61 17.23
C ALA A 111 16.37 11.31 18.62
N SER A 112 16.44 12.36 19.45
CA SER A 112 16.93 12.35 20.83
C SER A 112 15.95 13.01 21.80
N SER A 113 14.79 13.48 21.29
CA SER A 113 13.86 14.35 22.01
C SER A 113 13.40 13.76 23.34
N PHE A 114 13.21 12.44 23.45
CA PHE A 114 12.83 11.81 24.71
C PHE A 114 13.97 11.76 25.73
N SER A 115 15.04 11.02 25.43
CA SER A 115 16.13 10.78 26.38
C SER A 115 16.80 12.08 26.83
N THR A 116 17.04 13.00 25.88
CA THR A 116 17.71 14.26 26.16
C THR A 116 16.81 15.25 26.89
N SER A 117 15.50 15.28 26.61
CA SER A 117 14.58 16.15 27.36
C SER A 117 14.34 15.64 28.78
N PHE A 118 14.27 14.32 29.01
CA PHE A 118 14.21 13.76 30.37
C PHE A 118 15.49 14.09 31.16
N ALA A 119 16.66 13.97 30.52
CA ALA A 119 17.92 14.38 31.13
C ALA A 119 17.96 15.88 31.43
N TYR A 120 17.51 16.72 30.48
CA TYR A 120 17.40 18.16 30.67
C TYR A 120 16.51 18.51 31.87
N ILE A 121 15.32 17.90 31.97
CA ILE A 121 14.42 18.12 33.10
C ILE A 121 15.09 17.67 34.41
N ALA A 122 15.80 16.55 34.43
CA ALA A 122 16.54 16.10 35.60
C ALA A 122 17.63 17.09 36.03
N ASP A 123 18.30 17.74 35.07
CA ASP A 123 19.37 18.71 35.30
C ASP A 123 18.85 20.01 35.94
N VAL A 124 17.64 20.46 35.58
CA VAL A 124 17.06 21.74 36.03
C VAL A 124 16.03 21.63 37.15
N THR A 125 15.65 20.40 37.53
CA THR A 125 14.61 20.13 38.54
C THR A 125 15.22 19.54 39.81
N GLU A 126 14.84 20.11 40.95
CA GLU A 126 15.22 19.61 42.27
C GLU A 126 14.72 18.17 42.51
N PRO A 127 15.46 17.32 43.25
CA PRO A 127 15.17 15.89 43.36
C PRO A 127 13.74 15.53 43.79
N ASP A 128 13.13 16.31 44.69
CA ASP A 128 11.79 16.14 45.23
C ASP A 128 10.68 16.50 44.24
N GLU A 129 10.92 17.46 43.34
CA GLU A 129 9.97 17.86 42.29
C GLU A 129 10.01 16.96 41.04
N ARG A 130 11.07 16.15 40.85
CA ARG A 130 11.32 15.38 39.61
C ARG A 130 10.17 14.48 39.21
N ALA A 131 9.58 13.76 40.16
CA ALA A 131 8.47 12.86 39.87
C ALA A 131 7.27 13.62 39.27
N ALA A 132 6.93 14.78 39.84
CA ALA A 132 5.85 15.63 39.33
C ALA A 132 6.17 16.20 37.94
N ARG A 133 7.41 16.66 37.71
CA ARG A 133 7.85 17.20 36.41
C ARG A 133 7.90 16.14 35.31
N PHE A 134 8.37 14.92 35.62
CA PHE A 134 8.32 13.80 34.68
C PHE A 134 6.89 13.37 34.38
N GLY A 135 5.99 13.41 35.37
CA GLY A 135 4.56 13.19 35.16
C GLY A 135 3.95 14.21 34.19
N LEU A 136 4.26 15.50 34.35
CA LEU A 136 3.85 16.55 33.41
C LEU A 136 4.44 16.32 32.01
N LEU A 137 5.71 15.90 31.88
CA LEU A 137 6.29 15.57 30.58
C LEU A 137 5.56 14.39 29.91
N GLY A 138 5.15 13.39 30.70
CA GLY A 138 4.29 12.30 30.23
C GLY A 138 2.90 12.76 29.77
N MET A 139 2.36 13.84 30.34
CA MET A 139 1.10 14.45 29.87
C MET A 139 1.25 15.06 28.47
N ALA A 140 2.38 15.68 28.15
CA ALA A 140 2.64 16.18 26.78
C ALA A 140 2.54 15.06 25.74
N PHE A 141 3.03 13.86 26.09
CA PHE A 141 2.89 12.67 25.25
C PHE A 141 1.42 12.27 25.04
N GLY A 142 0.66 12.16 26.13
CA GLY A 142 -0.78 11.84 26.05
C GLY A 142 -1.54 12.84 25.18
N LEU A 143 -1.31 14.14 25.39
CA LEU A 143 -1.94 15.21 24.60
C LEU A 143 -1.53 15.16 23.13
N GLY A 144 -0.25 14.99 22.83
CA GLY A 144 0.22 14.87 21.44
C GLY A 144 -0.36 13.64 20.73
N PHE A 145 -0.52 12.52 21.44
CA PHE A 145 -1.09 11.30 20.89
C PHE A 145 -2.62 11.32 20.76
N ILE A 146 -3.32 12.17 21.52
CA ILE A 146 -4.76 12.41 21.37
C ILE A 146 -5.02 13.42 20.25
N LEU A 147 -4.38 14.59 20.31
CA LEU A 147 -4.60 15.70 19.39
C LEU A 147 -3.97 15.43 18.01
N GLY A 148 -2.81 14.79 17.99
CA GLY A 148 -2.04 14.56 16.76
C GLY A 148 -2.82 13.77 15.72
N PRO A 149 -3.28 12.53 16.01
CA PRO A 149 -4.05 11.74 15.06
C PRO A 149 -5.37 12.40 14.64
N ALA A 150 -6.02 13.15 15.53
CA ALA A 150 -7.23 13.90 15.19
C ALA A 150 -6.94 14.99 14.14
N VAL A 151 -5.92 15.82 14.38
CA VAL A 151 -5.47 16.86 13.44
C VAL A 151 -4.96 16.23 12.13
N GLY A 152 -4.18 15.14 12.24
CA GLY A 152 -3.67 14.38 11.10
C GLY A 152 -4.77 13.80 10.23
N GLY A 153 -5.83 13.27 10.83
CA GLY A 153 -6.99 12.74 10.11
C GLY A 153 -7.78 13.83 9.39
N LEU A 154 -7.88 15.03 9.97
CA LEU A 154 -8.50 16.20 9.32
C LEU A 154 -7.67 16.70 8.14
N LEU A 155 -6.37 16.93 8.35
CA LEU A 155 -5.43 17.36 7.30
C LEU A 155 -5.30 16.31 6.18
N GLY A 156 -5.33 15.03 6.53
CA GLY A 156 -5.32 13.93 5.58
C GLY A 156 -6.53 13.91 4.64
N GLY A 157 -7.66 14.52 5.06
CA GLY A 157 -8.82 14.74 4.19
C GLY A 157 -8.60 15.81 3.12
N ILE A 158 -7.65 16.73 3.31
CA ILE A 158 -7.24 17.72 2.30
C ILE A 158 -6.27 17.07 1.30
N GLY A 159 -5.39 16.20 1.78
CA GLY A 159 -4.50 15.38 0.96
C GLY A 159 -3.50 14.62 1.81
N LEU A 160 -3.04 13.46 1.33
CA LEU A 160 -2.14 12.58 2.10
C LEU A 160 -0.80 13.22 2.48
N ARG A 161 -0.35 14.24 1.73
CA ARG A 161 0.92 14.96 1.99
C ARG A 161 0.78 16.15 2.94
N ALA A 162 -0.43 16.70 3.14
CA ALA A 162 -0.64 17.88 3.97
C ALA A 162 -0.24 17.68 5.45
N PRO A 163 -0.52 16.52 6.10
CA PRO A 163 -0.05 16.25 7.45
C PRO A 163 1.48 16.29 7.61
N PHE A 164 2.23 15.87 6.59
CA PHE A 164 3.70 15.89 6.63
C PHE A 164 4.25 17.31 6.58
N TRP A 165 3.67 18.20 5.77
CA TRP A 165 4.02 19.62 5.78
C TRP A 165 3.72 20.28 7.12
N ALA A 166 2.55 20.00 7.71
CA ALA A 166 2.18 20.53 9.01
C ALA A 166 3.11 20.03 10.12
N ALA A 167 3.42 18.73 10.15
CA ALA A 167 4.36 18.13 11.08
C ALA A 167 5.78 18.71 10.91
N GLY A 168 6.26 18.85 9.68
CA GLY A 168 7.54 19.48 9.37
C GLY A 168 7.62 20.92 9.84
N ALA A 169 6.58 21.72 9.57
CA ALA A 169 6.50 23.10 10.03
C ALA A 169 6.49 23.18 11.58
N LEU A 170 5.72 22.33 12.26
CA LEU A 170 5.69 22.27 13.72
C LEU A 170 7.06 21.93 14.31
N SER A 171 7.78 20.96 13.74
CA SER A 171 9.12 20.59 14.19
C SER A 171 10.15 21.70 13.93
N LEU A 172 10.07 22.40 12.79
CA LEU A 172 10.95 23.54 12.48
C LEU A 172 10.65 24.76 13.35
N VAL A 173 9.38 25.01 13.67
CA VAL A 173 8.98 26.03 14.66
C VAL A 173 9.51 25.65 16.04
N GLY A 174 9.43 24.37 16.44
CA GLY A 174 10.03 23.87 17.67
C GLY A 174 11.55 24.07 17.71
N ALA A 175 12.24 23.81 16.61
CA ALA A 175 13.68 24.05 16.49
C ALA A 175 14.04 25.55 16.57
N ALA A 176 13.31 26.42 15.86
CA ALA A 176 13.52 27.87 15.92
C ALA A 176 13.25 28.40 17.33
N TYR A 177 12.16 27.95 17.95
CA TYR A 177 11.80 28.30 19.31
C TYR A 177 12.88 27.87 20.31
N GLY A 178 13.34 26.62 20.22
CA GLY A 178 14.44 26.14 21.04
C GLY A 178 15.75 26.90 20.80
N TRP A 179 16.03 27.29 19.56
CA TRP A 179 17.24 28.05 19.23
C TRP A 179 17.26 29.41 19.93
N PHE A 180 16.17 30.16 19.89
CA PHE A 180 16.12 31.49 20.51
C PHE A 180 15.89 31.48 22.02
N VAL A 181 15.18 30.48 22.55
CA VAL A 181 14.62 30.55 23.91
C VAL A 181 15.20 29.50 24.86
N LEU A 182 15.61 28.32 24.38
CA LEU A 182 16.02 27.24 25.26
C LEU A 182 17.45 27.49 25.81
N PRO A 183 17.65 27.65 27.14
CA PRO A 183 18.99 27.74 27.70
C PRO A 183 19.66 26.36 27.77
N GLU A 184 20.98 26.32 27.90
CA GLU A 184 21.69 25.07 28.18
C GLU A 184 21.47 24.65 29.64
N SER A 185 21.13 23.37 29.87
CA SER A 185 20.93 22.82 31.22
C SER A 185 22.20 22.25 31.83
N LEU A 186 23.16 21.82 31.00
CA LEU A 186 24.39 21.15 31.44
C LEU A 186 25.60 22.10 31.34
N PRO A 187 26.09 22.65 32.46
CA PRO A 187 27.27 23.51 32.51
C PRO A 187 28.52 22.79 31.98
N THR A 188 29.45 23.54 31.41
CA THR A 188 30.66 23.00 30.77
C THR A 188 31.49 22.14 31.72
N GLU A 189 31.52 22.50 33.00
CA GLU A 189 32.30 21.85 34.06
C GLU A 189 31.73 20.48 34.44
N ARG A 190 30.44 20.23 34.15
CA ARG A 190 29.76 18.95 34.43
C ARG A 190 29.70 18.03 33.22
N ARG A 191 30.26 18.43 32.08
CA ARG A 191 30.23 17.64 30.84
C ARG A 191 31.18 16.45 30.94
N ALA A 192 30.68 15.28 30.55
CA ALA A 192 31.46 14.05 30.58
C ALA A 192 32.23 13.86 29.27
N PRO A 193 33.42 13.23 29.31
CA PRO A 193 34.08 12.78 28.08
C PRO A 193 33.22 11.71 27.39
N PHE A 194 33.21 11.73 26.06
CA PHE A 194 32.46 10.72 25.30
C PHE A 194 33.16 9.37 25.41
N ALA A 195 32.41 8.33 25.77
CA ALA A 195 32.93 6.98 25.96
C ALA A 195 32.11 5.96 25.19
N TRP A 196 32.68 5.41 24.11
CA TRP A 196 32.05 4.38 23.27
C TRP A 196 31.54 3.17 24.06
N ARG A 197 32.24 2.78 25.13
CA ARG A 197 31.83 1.67 26.00
C ARG A 197 30.46 1.89 26.68
N ARG A 198 30.08 3.15 26.93
CA ARG A 198 28.79 3.51 27.54
C ARG A 198 27.66 3.63 26.51
N ALA A 199 28.01 3.87 25.24
CA ALA A 199 27.08 3.91 24.12
C ALA A 199 26.79 2.51 23.55
N ASN A 200 26.58 1.51 24.42
CA ASN A 200 26.34 0.13 24.03
C ASN A 200 24.89 -0.28 24.35
N PRO A 201 24.03 -0.53 23.34
CA PRO A 201 22.62 -0.86 23.54
C PRO A 201 22.35 -2.26 24.09
N VAL A 202 23.36 -3.13 24.18
CA VAL A 202 23.21 -4.51 24.69
C VAL A 202 24.04 -4.80 25.93
N GLY A 203 24.86 -3.86 26.38
CA GLY A 203 25.83 -4.06 27.48
C GLY A 203 25.18 -4.50 28.80
N SER A 204 23.92 -4.11 29.03
CA SER A 204 23.18 -4.44 30.27
C SER A 204 22.46 -5.79 30.23
N ILE A 205 22.32 -6.44 29.06
CA ILE A 205 21.60 -7.73 28.93
C ILE A 205 22.28 -8.84 29.73
N GLY A 206 23.61 -8.77 29.93
CA GLY A 206 24.35 -9.75 30.73
C GLY A 206 23.80 -9.90 32.16
N LEU A 207 23.20 -8.85 32.74
CA LEU A 207 22.55 -8.92 34.05
C LEU A 207 21.36 -9.89 34.08
N LEU A 208 20.56 -9.92 33.00
CA LEU A 208 19.39 -10.80 32.92
C LEU A 208 19.80 -12.28 32.88
N ARG A 209 20.93 -12.60 32.25
CA ARG A 209 21.48 -13.95 32.22
C ARG A 209 22.09 -14.37 33.56
N ALA A 210 22.66 -13.41 34.29
CA ALA A 210 23.28 -13.65 35.59
C ALA A 210 22.27 -13.92 36.72
N ARG A 211 20.98 -13.58 36.52
CA ARG A 211 19.91 -13.75 37.50
C ARG A 211 18.79 -14.59 36.90
N GLU A 212 18.75 -15.88 37.23
CA GLU A 212 17.72 -16.81 36.74
C GLU A 212 16.29 -16.30 36.99
N ALA A 213 16.07 -15.67 38.15
CA ALA A 213 14.79 -15.06 38.51
C ALA A 213 14.34 -13.92 37.58
N LEU A 214 15.23 -13.31 36.78
CA LEU A 214 14.87 -12.25 35.83
C LEU A 214 14.59 -12.79 34.43
N VAL A 215 15.09 -13.98 34.07
CA VAL A 215 14.97 -14.52 32.71
C VAL A 215 13.50 -14.68 32.31
N GLY A 216 12.67 -15.28 33.17
CA GLY A 216 11.24 -15.46 32.90
C GLY A 216 10.51 -14.13 32.69
N LEU A 217 10.80 -13.11 33.53
CA LEU A 217 10.21 -11.78 33.40
C LEU A 217 10.71 -11.03 32.16
N ALA A 218 11.96 -11.22 31.77
CA ALA A 218 12.52 -10.66 30.54
C ALA A 218 11.87 -11.27 29.29
N VAL A 219 11.59 -12.59 29.28
CA VAL A 219 10.82 -13.24 28.21
C VAL A 219 9.41 -12.70 28.15
N VAL A 220 8.74 -12.52 29.29
CA VAL A 220 7.41 -11.90 29.35
C VAL A 220 7.46 -10.47 28.82
N ALA A 221 8.47 -9.70 29.19
CA ALA A 221 8.68 -8.33 28.72
C ALA A 221 8.85 -8.28 27.20
N PHE A 222 9.64 -9.20 26.64
CA PHE A 222 9.83 -9.34 25.20
C PHE A 222 8.52 -9.69 24.49
N LEU A 223 7.83 -10.76 24.90
CA LEU A 223 6.57 -11.22 24.28
C LEU A 223 5.47 -10.15 24.38
N TYR A 224 5.34 -9.52 25.54
CA TYR A 224 4.46 -8.37 25.77
C TYR A 224 4.75 -7.26 24.77
N ARG A 225 6.01 -6.84 24.66
CA ARG A 225 6.38 -5.71 23.81
C ARG A 225 6.16 -6.01 22.34
N VAL A 226 6.51 -7.22 21.89
CA VAL A 226 6.25 -7.65 20.51
C VAL A 226 4.75 -7.56 20.24
N ALA A 227 3.91 -8.23 21.05
CA ALA A 227 2.46 -8.20 20.86
C ALA A 227 1.87 -6.79 20.95
N HIS A 228 2.35 -5.95 21.87
CA HIS A 228 1.91 -4.57 22.02
C HIS A 228 2.11 -3.75 20.74
N ASP A 229 3.23 -3.96 20.04
CA ASP A 229 3.55 -3.23 18.80
C ASP A 229 2.76 -3.74 17.58
N ALA A 230 1.94 -4.79 17.71
CA ALA A 230 1.01 -5.22 16.66
C ALA A 230 -0.05 -4.15 16.35
N LEU A 231 -0.65 -3.55 17.38
CA LEU A 231 -1.69 -2.54 17.21
C LEU A 231 -1.20 -1.31 16.43
N PRO A 232 -0.15 -0.58 16.85
CA PRO A 232 0.33 0.58 16.11
C PRO A 232 0.84 0.24 14.70
N SER A 233 1.34 -0.98 14.48
CA SER A 233 1.82 -1.42 13.17
C SER A 233 0.68 -1.71 12.18
N LEU A 234 -0.48 -2.14 12.68
CA LEU A 234 -1.58 -2.64 11.83
C LEU A 234 -2.82 -1.78 11.83
N PHE A 235 -3.05 -0.94 12.83
CA PHE A 235 -4.33 -0.27 13.05
C PHE A 235 -4.87 0.41 11.80
N VAL A 236 -4.02 1.17 11.12
CA VAL A 236 -4.37 1.91 9.90
C VAL A 236 -4.52 0.96 8.71
N LEU A 237 -3.54 0.07 8.48
CA LEU A 237 -3.53 -0.89 7.36
C LEU A 237 -4.74 -1.82 7.39
N TYR A 238 -5.02 -2.39 8.56
CA TYR A 238 -6.14 -3.30 8.77
C TYR A 238 -7.48 -2.57 8.69
N GLY A 239 -7.58 -1.39 9.29
CA GLY A 239 -8.80 -0.58 9.24
C GLY A 239 -9.16 -0.15 7.81
N ASP A 240 -8.15 0.20 7.02
CA ASP A 240 -8.29 0.52 5.60
C ASP A 240 -8.74 -0.72 4.80
N TYR A 241 -7.99 -1.81 4.86
CA TYR A 241 -8.29 -3.04 4.11
C TYR A 241 -9.63 -3.69 4.50
N ARG A 242 -9.90 -3.85 5.80
CA ARG A 242 -11.04 -4.64 6.28
C ARG A 242 -12.34 -3.84 6.35
N PHE A 243 -12.25 -2.54 6.63
CA PHE A 243 -13.40 -1.68 6.92
C PHE A 243 -13.49 -0.43 6.03
N GLY A 244 -12.54 -0.18 5.13
CA GLY A 244 -12.52 0.99 4.26
C GLY A 244 -12.35 2.31 5.03
N TRP A 245 -11.65 2.30 6.17
CA TRP A 245 -11.56 3.47 7.03
C TRP A 245 -10.77 4.61 6.37
N THR A 246 -11.36 5.80 6.38
CA THR A 246 -10.69 7.04 5.95
C THR A 246 -9.64 7.48 6.98
N ALA A 247 -8.70 8.35 6.57
CA ALA A 247 -7.73 8.95 7.49
C ALA A 247 -8.41 9.65 8.68
N ARG A 248 -9.59 10.26 8.45
CA ARG A 248 -10.41 10.88 9.48
C ARG A 248 -10.90 9.86 10.51
N THR A 249 -11.48 8.75 10.05
CA THR A 249 -11.98 7.67 10.92
C THR A 249 -10.86 7.09 11.77
N VAL A 250 -9.71 6.79 11.15
CA VAL A 250 -8.50 6.30 11.83
C VAL A 250 -8.01 7.32 12.88
N GLY A 251 -7.93 8.59 12.50
CA GLY A 251 -7.47 9.66 13.38
C GLY A 251 -8.31 9.79 14.66
N PHE A 252 -9.64 9.79 14.54
CA PHE A 252 -10.52 9.83 15.71
C PHE A 252 -10.46 8.55 16.55
N ALA A 253 -10.33 7.39 15.92
CA ALA A 253 -10.21 6.13 16.65
C ALA A 253 -8.90 6.07 17.46
N LEU A 254 -7.77 6.51 16.89
CA LEU A 254 -6.49 6.63 17.60
C LEU A 254 -6.55 7.67 18.73
N ALA A 255 -7.24 8.79 18.53
CA ALA A 255 -7.50 9.75 19.61
C ALA A 255 -8.28 9.11 20.77
N GLY A 256 -9.28 8.27 20.45
CA GLY A 256 -10.00 7.45 21.44
C GLY A 256 -9.10 6.49 22.22
N VAL A 257 -8.14 5.83 21.54
CA VAL A 257 -7.10 5.03 22.22
C VAL A 257 -6.31 5.89 23.20
N GLY A 258 -5.94 7.11 22.83
CA GLY A 258 -5.24 8.05 23.71
C GLY A 258 -6.05 8.42 24.96
N VAL A 259 -7.35 8.72 24.81
CA VAL A 259 -8.25 9.03 25.93
C VAL A 259 -8.39 7.85 26.89
N VAL A 260 -8.64 6.65 26.37
CA VAL A 260 -8.71 5.42 27.18
C VAL A 260 -7.39 5.17 27.90
N SER A 261 -6.26 5.32 27.20
CA SER A 261 -4.93 5.16 27.81
C SER A 261 -4.71 6.13 28.96
N MET A 262 -5.11 7.39 28.79
CA MET A 262 -5.02 8.40 29.85
C MET A 262 -5.84 8.02 31.08
N ILE A 263 -7.08 7.55 30.90
CA ILE A 263 -7.95 7.12 32.01
C ILE A 263 -7.33 5.93 32.74
N VAL A 264 -6.88 4.90 32.00
CA VAL A 264 -6.33 3.69 32.62
C VAL A 264 -5.00 3.96 33.31
N GLN A 265 -4.06 4.61 32.63
CA GLN A 265 -2.73 4.90 33.18
C GLN A 265 -2.79 5.89 34.34
N GLY A 266 -3.61 6.95 34.22
CA GLY A 266 -3.73 8.00 35.23
C GLY A 266 -4.54 7.62 36.46
N GLY A 267 -5.57 6.78 36.32
CA GLY A 267 -6.50 6.46 37.40
C GLY A 267 -6.49 5.00 37.86
N LEU A 268 -6.44 4.05 36.93
CA LEU A 268 -6.77 2.65 37.23
C LEU A 268 -5.56 1.79 37.60
N VAL A 269 -4.39 2.03 37.01
CA VAL A 269 -3.17 1.22 37.24
C VAL A 269 -2.81 1.16 38.73
N GLY A 270 -2.68 2.31 39.39
CA GLY A 270 -2.30 2.36 40.80
C GLY A 270 -3.32 1.67 41.71
N ALA A 271 -4.61 1.86 41.45
CA ALA A 271 -5.68 1.20 42.20
C ALA A 271 -5.67 -0.33 41.99
N ALA A 272 -5.47 -0.78 40.75
CA ALA A 272 -5.41 -2.19 40.40
C ALA A 272 -4.20 -2.89 41.03
N VAL A 273 -3.00 -2.28 40.98
CA VAL A 273 -1.80 -2.84 41.61
C VAL A 273 -1.95 -2.90 43.13
N LYS A 274 -2.52 -1.87 43.77
CA LYS A 274 -2.80 -1.88 45.21
C LYS A 274 -3.78 -2.98 45.63
N ARG A 275 -4.83 -3.23 44.84
CA ARG A 275 -5.88 -4.22 45.17
C ARG A 275 -5.51 -5.66 44.81
N LEU A 276 -4.86 -5.86 43.67
CA LEU A 276 -4.57 -7.20 43.12
C LEU A 276 -3.15 -7.68 43.45
N GLY A 277 -2.23 -6.76 43.73
CA GLY A 277 -0.79 -7.04 43.74
C GLY A 277 -0.19 -7.12 42.34
N GLU A 278 1.12 -6.95 42.22
CA GLU A 278 1.84 -6.85 40.94
C GLU A 278 1.68 -8.12 40.07
N SER A 279 1.86 -9.33 40.65
CA SER A 279 1.73 -10.59 39.89
C SER A 279 0.35 -10.80 39.28
N ARG A 280 -0.72 -10.52 40.04
CA ARG A 280 -2.08 -10.67 39.52
C ARG A 280 -2.43 -9.55 38.54
N ALA A 281 -2.01 -8.32 38.81
CA ALA A 281 -2.19 -7.20 37.89
C ALA A 281 -1.51 -7.46 36.53
N LEU A 282 -0.30 -8.04 36.53
CA LEU A 282 0.41 -8.46 35.32
C LEU A 282 -0.42 -9.46 34.50
N VAL A 283 -0.88 -10.56 35.12
CA VAL A 283 -1.67 -11.59 34.43
C VAL A 283 -3.00 -11.04 33.95
N THR A 284 -3.68 -10.21 34.75
CA THR A 284 -4.93 -9.55 34.36
C THR A 284 -4.73 -8.64 33.14
N GLY A 285 -3.67 -7.83 33.12
CA GLY A 285 -3.34 -6.99 31.97
C GLY A 285 -3.10 -7.82 30.71
N LEU A 286 -2.28 -8.90 30.82
CA LEU A 286 -2.01 -9.80 29.69
C LEU A 286 -3.30 -10.48 29.17
N ALA A 287 -4.21 -10.86 30.06
CA ALA A 287 -5.49 -11.45 29.68
C ALA A 287 -6.37 -10.45 28.91
N PHE A 288 -6.49 -9.21 29.40
CA PHE A 288 -7.22 -8.15 28.68
C PHE A 288 -6.59 -7.85 27.33
N GLY A 289 -5.26 -7.82 27.23
CA GLY A 289 -4.56 -7.68 25.96
C GLY A 289 -4.89 -8.83 24.98
N ALA A 290 -4.86 -10.08 25.45
CA ALA A 290 -5.20 -11.24 24.62
C ALA A 290 -6.65 -11.20 24.12
N VAL A 291 -7.60 -10.81 24.99
CA VAL A 291 -9.00 -10.61 24.60
C VAL A 291 -9.13 -9.49 23.58
N ALA A 292 -8.51 -8.33 23.82
CA ALA A 292 -8.56 -7.19 22.91
C ALA A 292 -8.02 -7.55 21.51
N PHE A 293 -6.87 -8.21 21.44
CA PHE A 293 -6.31 -8.67 20.16
C PHE A 293 -7.15 -9.73 19.46
N THR A 294 -7.83 -10.60 20.22
CA THR A 294 -8.81 -11.54 19.66
C THR A 294 -10.00 -10.81 19.07
N VAL A 295 -10.53 -9.79 19.77
CA VAL A 295 -11.60 -8.92 19.27
C VAL A 295 -11.15 -8.20 17.99
N TYR A 296 -9.96 -7.60 17.96
CA TYR A 296 -9.43 -6.94 16.77
C TYR A 296 -9.29 -7.89 15.57
N GLY A 297 -8.78 -9.11 15.80
CA GLY A 297 -8.58 -10.10 14.75
C GLY A 297 -9.87 -10.73 14.21
N LEU A 298 -10.92 -10.84 15.03
CA LEU A 298 -12.18 -11.48 14.64
C LEU A 298 -13.31 -10.50 14.32
N ALA A 299 -13.11 -9.20 14.55
CA ALA A 299 -14.16 -8.20 14.36
C ALA A 299 -14.70 -8.20 12.91
N PRO A 300 -15.99 -8.50 12.69
CA PRO A 300 -16.59 -8.50 11.35
C PRO A 300 -16.92 -7.08 10.86
N SER A 301 -16.98 -6.11 11.77
CA SER A 301 -17.30 -4.71 11.48
C SER A 301 -16.40 -3.76 12.26
N GLY A 302 -16.25 -2.53 11.75
CA GLY A 302 -15.45 -1.49 12.40
C GLY A 302 -15.97 -1.13 13.80
N ALA A 303 -17.28 -1.17 14.03
CA ALA A 303 -17.86 -0.90 15.35
C ALA A 303 -17.42 -1.93 16.40
N LEU A 304 -17.42 -3.22 16.06
CA LEU A 304 -16.94 -4.28 16.94
C LEU A 304 -15.42 -4.19 17.15
N PHE A 305 -14.67 -3.77 16.13
CA PHE A 305 -13.24 -3.49 16.28
C PHE A 305 -12.99 -2.39 17.32
N LEU A 306 -13.78 -1.30 17.30
CA LEU A 306 -13.65 -0.20 18.26
C LEU A 306 -13.97 -0.60 19.71
N LEU A 307 -14.82 -1.61 19.94
CA LEU A 307 -15.04 -2.17 21.29
C LEU A 307 -13.77 -2.80 21.89
N GLY A 308 -12.81 -3.19 21.05
CA GLY A 308 -11.51 -3.65 21.51
C GLY A 308 -10.69 -2.54 22.19
N ILE A 309 -10.94 -1.26 21.92
CA ILE A 309 -10.19 -0.13 22.49
C ILE A 309 -10.30 -0.04 24.02
N PRO A 310 -11.50 0.04 24.64
CA PRO A 310 -11.62 0.08 26.10
C PRO A 310 -11.04 -1.18 26.77
N VAL A 311 -11.22 -2.36 26.16
CA VAL A 311 -10.64 -3.62 26.65
C VAL A 311 -9.11 -3.59 26.56
N GLY A 312 -8.59 -3.13 25.42
CA GLY A 312 -7.17 -2.95 25.16
C GLY A 312 -6.53 -1.87 26.03
N GLY A 313 -7.30 -0.89 26.51
CA GLY A 313 -6.86 0.07 27.52
C GLY A 313 -6.36 -0.63 28.79
N LEU A 314 -7.08 -1.65 29.25
CA LEU A 314 -6.74 -2.43 30.44
C LEU A 314 -5.47 -3.29 30.27
N PHE A 315 -5.03 -3.52 29.04
CA PHE A 315 -3.71 -4.10 28.76
C PHE A 315 -2.58 -3.22 29.32
N GLY A 316 -2.83 -1.91 29.50
CA GLY A 316 -1.90 -0.96 30.09
C GLY A 316 -1.45 -1.29 31.53
N LEU A 317 -2.12 -2.22 32.22
CA LEU A 317 -1.71 -2.75 33.53
C LEU A 317 -0.41 -3.57 33.48
N THR A 318 -0.09 -4.16 32.31
CA THR A 318 0.98 -5.14 32.17
C THR A 318 2.36 -4.57 32.46
N TYR A 319 2.75 -3.46 31.83
CA TYR A 319 4.12 -2.95 31.94
C TYR A 319 4.48 -2.44 33.35
N PRO A 320 3.66 -1.60 34.01
CA PRO A 320 3.98 -1.14 35.38
C PRO A 320 4.10 -2.29 36.38
N ALA A 321 3.21 -3.30 36.28
CA ALA A 321 3.26 -4.48 37.13
C ALA A 321 4.50 -5.35 36.86
N LEU A 322 4.85 -5.56 35.58
CA LEU A 322 6.06 -6.28 35.18
C LEU A 322 7.33 -5.58 35.67
N GLN A 323 7.40 -4.25 35.48
CA GLN A 323 8.54 -3.46 35.92
C GLN A 323 8.70 -3.53 37.44
N GLY A 324 7.61 -3.41 38.21
CA GLY A 324 7.62 -3.56 39.67
C GLY A 324 8.19 -4.92 40.13
N LEU A 325 7.75 -6.01 39.50
CA LEU A 325 8.26 -7.36 39.79
C LEU A 325 9.75 -7.51 39.49
N MET A 326 10.24 -6.89 38.40
CA MET A 326 11.65 -6.94 38.03
C MET A 326 12.50 -6.10 38.99
N THR A 327 12.06 -4.89 39.34
CA THR A 327 12.82 -3.98 40.22
C THR A 327 12.94 -4.51 41.65
N ARG A 328 11.96 -5.28 42.15
CA ARG A 328 12.03 -5.92 43.47
C ARG A 328 13.02 -7.10 43.55
N ARG A 329 13.50 -7.60 42.41
CA ARG A 329 14.40 -8.76 42.32
C ARG A 329 15.88 -8.40 42.19
N VAL A 330 16.21 -7.11 42.24
CA VAL A 330 17.59 -6.60 42.13
C VAL A 330 17.88 -5.60 43.24
N GLY A 331 19.15 -5.49 43.62
CA GLY A 331 19.62 -4.50 44.60
C GLY A 331 19.49 -3.06 44.08
N ALA A 332 19.60 -2.07 44.97
CA ALA A 332 19.57 -0.66 44.63
C ALA A 332 20.72 -0.25 43.70
N ASP A 333 21.88 -0.88 43.86
CA ASP A 333 23.09 -0.74 43.05
C ASP A 333 22.95 -1.33 41.63
N GLU A 334 22.02 -2.28 41.45
CA GLU A 334 21.77 -2.94 40.17
C GLU A 334 20.62 -2.30 39.35
N GLN A 335 19.85 -1.36 39.94
CA GLN A 335 18.67 -0.78 39.30
C GLN A 335 18.95 -0.13 37.94
N GLY A 336 20.04 0.65 37.83
CA GLY A 336 20.41 1.28 36.56
C GLY A 336 20.73 0.28 35.46
N ARG A 337 21.43 -0.81 35.82
CA ARG A 337 21.72 -1.92 34.89
C ARG A 337 20.44 -2.64 34.49
N LEU A 338 19.51 -2.85 35.41
CA LEU A 338 18.20 -3.44 35.10
C LEU A 338 17.41 -2.57 34.11
N GLN A 339 17.33 -1.26 34.31
CA GLN A 339 16.63 -0.37 33.37
C GLN A 339 17.28 -0.41 31.97
N GLY A 340 18.61 -0.43 31.92
CA GLY A 340 19.33 -0.62 30.65
C GLY A 340 19.01 -1.95 29.97
N ALA A 341 18.89 -3.03 30.74
CA ALA A 341 18.53 -4.34 30.22
C ALA A 341 17.08 -4.39 29.71
N ILE A 342 16.13 -3.79 30.43
CA ILE A 342 14.73 -3.64 29.99
C ILE A 342 14.69 -2.83 28.68
N ALA A 343 15.36 -1.68 28.62
CA ALA A 343 15.43 -0.86 27.41
C ALA A 343 16.00 -1.64 26.22
N SER A 344 17.01 -2.49 26.45
CA SER A 344 17.59 -3.36 25.42
C SER A 344 16.55 -4.35 24.89
N VAL A 345 15.83 -5.04 25.79
CA VAL A 345 14.77 -6.01 25.43
C VAL A 345 13.64 -5.31 24.66
N MET A 346 13.20 -4.14 25.12
CA MET A 346 12.16 -3.35 24.45
C MET A 346 12.61 -2.89 23.06
N GLY A 347 13.87 -2.46 22.92
CA GLY A 347 14.44 -2.04 21.64
C GLY A 347 14.50 -3.19 20.63
N ILE A 348 14.99 -4.36 21.02
CA ILE A 348 15.02 -5.56 20.16
C ILE A 348 13.60 -5.95 19.72
N ALA A 349 12.66 -5.98 20.66
CA ALA A 349 11.25 -6.25 20.34
C ALA A 349 10.68 -5.23 19.34
N GLY A 350 10.98 -3.94 19.51
CA GLY A 350 10.56 -2.88 18.60
C GLY A 350 11.16 -2.95 17.19
N VAL A 351 12.33 -3.57 17.02
CA VAL A 351 12.90 -3.88 15.70
C VAL A 351 12.15 -5.04 15.04
N ILE A 352 11.80 -6.07 15.80
CA ILE A 352 11.20 -7.30 15.26
C ILE A 352 9.70 -7.14 14.97
N ALA A 353 8.98 -6.46 15.87
CA ALA A 353 7.52 -6.48 15.86
C ALA A 353 6.89 -5.87 14.60
N PRO A 354 7.31 -4.68 14.11
CA PRO A 354 6.67 -4.05 12.95
C PRO A 354 6.71 -4.96 11.72
N VAL A 355 7.88 -5.51 11.39
CA VAL A 355 8.03 -6.42 10.25
C VAL A 355 7.29 -7.74 10.48
N LEU A 356 7.33 -8.31 11.69
CA LEU A 356 6.61 -9.56 11.99
C LEU A 356 5.11 -9.43 11.67
N PHE A 357 4.45 -8.43 12.25
CA PHE A 357 3.00 -8.31 12.12
C PHE A 357 2.56 -7.86 10.73
N THR A 358 3.27 -6.91 10.14
CA THR A 358 2.93 -6.42 8.79
C THR A 358 3.19 -7.46 7.71
N GLN A 359 4.21 -8.32 7.85
CA GLN A 359 4.44 -9.41 6.91
C GLN A 359 3.44 -10.54 7.09
N VAL A 360 3.05 -10.87 8.33
CA VAL A 360 1.93 -11.80 8.57
C VAL A 360 0.64 -11.24 7.97
N PHE A 361 0.40 -9.93 8.10
CA PHE A 361 -0.74 -9.26 7.45
C PHE A 361 -0.65 -9.34 5.92
N ALA A 362 0.48 -8.94 5.33
CA ALA A 362 0.72 -8.99 3.88
C ALA A 362 0.56 -10.41 3.32
N ALA A 363 1.04 -11.43 4.05
CA ALA A 363 0.86 -12.82 3.68
C ALA A 363 -0.62 -13.25 3.78
N ALA A 364 -1.34 -12.82 4.83
CA ALA A 364 -2.76 -13.11 5.02
C ALA A 364 -3.66 -12.48 3.95
N ILE A 365 -3.36 -11.26 3.48
CA ILE A 365 -4.13 -10.60 2.42
C ILE A 365 -3.60 -10.87 1.01
N GLY A 366 -2.44 -11.51 0.88
CA GLY A 366 -1.81 -11.89 -0.39
C GLY A 366 -1.76 -13.41 -0.57
N ARG A 367 -0.62 -14.02 -0.22
CA ARG A 367 -0.36 -15.46 -0.47
C ARG A 367 -1.42 -16.40 0.12
N PHE A 368 -1.97 -16.07 1.28
CA PHE A 368 -2.93 -16.89 2.03
C PHE A 368 -4.33 -16.27 2.06
N GLN A 369 -4.65 -15.36 1.14
CA GLN A 369 -5.96 -14.69 1.09
C GLN A 369 -7.14 -15.66 1.06
N GLY A 370 -6.99 -16.83 0.42
CA GLY A 370 -8.02 -17.88 0.36
C GLY A 370 -8.40 -18.51 1.71
N LEU A 371 -7.64 -18.29 2.78
CA LEU A 371 -8.00 -18.72 4.14
C LEU A 371 -9.00 -17.76 4.81
N GLY A 372 -9.22 -16.56 4.26
CA GLY A 372 -10.21 -15.61 4.80
C GLY A 372 -9.88 -15.05 6.19
N VAL A 373 -8.60 -15.02 6.58
CA VAL A 373 -8.13 -14.62 7.93
C VAL A 373 -7.25 -13.37 7.91
N PRO A 374 -7.71 -12.21 7.40
CA PRO A 374 -6.91 -10.99 7.40
C PRO A 374 -6.52 -10.53 8.82
N GLY A 375 -7.26 -10.96 9.85
CA GLY A 375 -6.98 -10.68 11.26
C GLY A 375 -5.94 -11.61 11.93
N ALA A 376 -5.36 -12.56 11.17
CA ALA A 376 -4.29 -13.45 11.63
C ALA A 376 -3.15 -12.77 12.43
N PRO A 377 -2.63 -11.57 12.07
CA PRO A 377 -1.56 -10.95 12.85
C PRO A 377 -2.02 -10.49 14.25
N PHE A 378 -3.28 -10.09 14.43
CA PHE A 378 -3.81 -9.80 15.77
C PHE A 378 -4.01 -11.08 16.58
N LEU A 379 -4.46 -12.17 15.95
CA LEU A 379 -4.54 -13.48 16.61
C LEU A 379 -3.17 -14.00 17.04
N LEU A 380 -2.12 -13.74 16.24
CA LEU A 380 -0.74 -14.01 16.62
C LEU A 380 -0.34 -13.18 17.86
N ALA A 381 -0.69 -11.90 17.93
CA ALA A 381 -0.43 -11.07 19.11
C ALA A 381 -1.15 -11.64 20.35
N ALA A 382 -2.41 -12.07 20.22
CA ALA A 382 -3.14 -12.73 21.30
C ALA A 382 -2.44 -14.01 21.77
N LEU A 383 -1.96 -14.84 20.84
CA LEU A 383 -1.20 -16.07 21.16
C LEU A 383 0.10 -15.78 21.91
N LEU A 384 0.84 -14.74 21.53
CA LEU A 384 2.05 -14.31 22.23
C LEU A 384 1.75 -13.89 23.67
N LEU A 385 0.64 -13.18 23.91
CA LEU A 385 0.21 -12.79 25.26
C LEU A 385 -0.25 -13.97 26.10
N VAL A 386 -0.97 -14.93 25.51
CA VAL A 386 -1.31 -16.20 26.19
C VAL A 386 -0.04 -16.96 26.57
N THR A 387 0.93 -17.00 25.67
CA THR A 387 2.24 -17.62 25.93
C THR A 387 2.96 -16.91 27.08
N ALA A 388 2.95 -15.58 27.12
CA ALA A 388 3.50 -14.80 28.21
C ALA A 388 2.82 -15.14 29.56
N MET A 389 1.48 -15.28 29.58
CA MET A 389 0.76 -15.71 30.80
C MET A 389 1.19 -17.10 31.28
N VAL A 390 1.42 -18.04 30.36
CA VAL A 390 1.92 -19.39 30.71
C VAL A 390 3.32 -19.31 31.32
N VAL A 391 4.21 -18.48 30.76
CA VAL A 391 5.57 -18.26 31.30
C VAL A 391 5.51 -17.69 32.71
N VAL A 392 4.63 -16.71 32.97
CA VAL A 392 4.41 -16.15 34.32
C VAL A 392 3.97 -17.23 35.33
N ARG A 393 3.12 -18.19 34.91
CA ARG A 393 2.57 -19.23 35.80
C ARG A 393 3.48 -20.45 36.00
N ARG A 394 4.27 -20.85 35.00
CA ARG A 394 5.03 -22.11 35.00
C ARG A 394 6.53 -21.98 35.24
N GLY A 395 7.06 -20.77 35.38
CA GLY A 395 8.42 -20.55 35.90
C GLY A 395 9.60 -20.91 34.99
N VAL A 396 9.49 -21.66 33.88
CA VAL A 396 10.64 -21.99 33.00
C VAL A 396 10.24 -22.26 31.53
N ILE A 397 10.96 -21.59 30.62
CA ILE A 397 11.48 -21.87 29.24
C ILE A 397 10.74 -22.83 28.27
N ALA A 398 10.00 -23.85 28.72
CA ALA A 398 9.34 -24.82 27.84
C ALA A 398 8.33 -24.19 26.85
N SER A 399 7.80 -23.00 27.16
CA SER A 399 6.85 -22.27 26.32
C SER A 399 7.48 -21.61 25.08
N VAL A 400 8.80 -21.36 25.08
CA VAL A 400 9.49 -20.70 23.96
C VAL A 400 9.79 -21.68 22.82
N VAL A 401 10.10 -22.93 23.15
CA VAL A 401 10.32 -24.01 22.15
C VAL A 401 9.02 -24.37 21.43
N ALA A 402 7.88 -24.33 22.13
CA ALA A 402 6.56 -24.54 21.52
C ALA A 402 6.20 -23.43 20.51
N LEU A 403 6.59 -22.17 20.76
CA LEU A 403 6.33 -21.04 19.88
C LEU A 403 7.15 -21.12 18.58
N VAL A 404 8.41 -21.56 18.64
CA VAL A 404 9.26 -21.77 17.46
C VAL A 404 8.79 -22.98 16.65
N ALA A 405 8.30 -24.03 17.31
CA ALA A 405 7.73 -25.21 16.65
C ALA A 405 6.39 -24.92 15.95
N LEU A 406 5.56 -24.00 16.47
CA LEU A 406 4.30 -23.58 15.83
C LEU A 406 4.50 -22.61 14.64
N LEU A 407 5.63 -21.90 14.58
CA LEU A 407 6.00 -21.04 13.44
C LEU A 407 6.62 -21.85 12.28
N GLY A 408 6.95 -23.12 12.51
CA GLY A 408 7.16 -24.09 11.43
C GLY A 408 5.81 -24.47 10.84
N VAL A 409 5.44 -23.84 9.72
CA VAL A 409 4.21 -24.12 8.96
C VAL A 409 3.94 -25.63 8.91
N PRO A 410 2.91 -26.14 9.59
CA PRO A 410 2.48 -27.51 9.36
C PRO A 410 1.92 -27.56 7.94
N SER A 411 2.53 -28.39 7.10
CA SER A 411 1.92 -28.82 5.85
C SER A 411 0.73 -29.71 6.24
N ALA A 412 -0.42 -29.09 6.46
CA ALA A 412 -1.66 -29.81 6.63
C ALA A 412 -2.00 -30.46 5.28
N SER A 413 -2.02 -31.79 5.27
CA SER A 413 -2.51 -32.63 4.19
C SER A 413 -3.94 -32.21 3.84
N ALA A 414 -4.09 -31.57 2.68
CA ALA A 414 -5.38 -31.10 2.20
C ALA A 414 -6.28 -32.27 1.77
N GLN A 415 -7.40 -32.44 2.47
CA GLN A 415 -8.61 -32.96 1.86
C GLN A 415 -8.98 -32.06 0.68
N ARG A 416 -9.32 -32.67 -0.47
CA ARG A 416 -9.71 -31.94 -1.69
C ARG A 416 -11.05 -31.25 -1.47
N VAL A 417 -11.00 -30.00 -1.04
CA VAL A 417 -12.06 -29.01 -1.23
C VAL A 417 -11.88 -28.43 -2.64
N ALA A 418 -12.96 -28.23 -3.38
CA ALA A 418 -12.93 -27.59 -4.69
C ALA A 418 -12.15 -26.27 -4.61
N GLY A 419 -11.11 -26.12 -5.44
CA GLY A 419 -10.19 -24.98 -5.36
C GLY A 419 -10.89 -23.64 -5.67
N PRO A 420 -10.37 -22.52 -5.15
CA PRO A 420 -10.94 -21.20 -5.42
C PRO A 420 -10.89 -20.88 -6.92
N PRO A 421 -11.85 -20.09 -7.44
CA PRO A 421 -11.84 -19.67 -8.82
C PRO A 421 -10.57 -18.90 -9.15
N SER A 422 -10.00 -19.14 -10.34
CA SER A 422 -8.76 -18.49 -10.79
C SER A 422 -8.91 -17.95 -12.20
N LEU A 423 -8.27 -16.82 -12.48
CA LEU A 423 -8.21 -16.24 -13.82
C LEU A 423 -6.92 -16.65 -14.50
N THR A 424 -7.05 -17.11 -15.74
CA THR A 424 -5.96 -17.40 -16.65
C THR A 424 -6.19 -16.64 -17.96
N TRP A 425 -5.16 -16.45 -18.77
CA TRP A 425 -5.30 -15.74 -20.04
C TRP A 425 -4.49 -16.35 -21.17
N ARG A 426 -4.91 -16.05 -22.39
CA ARG A 426 -4.16 -16.31 -23.61
C ARG A 426 -4.04 -15.08 -24.50
N PRO A 427 -2.88 -14.85 -25.15
CA PRO A 427 -1.63 -15.60 -25.00
C PRO A 427 -1.01 -15.45 -23.60
N ARG A 428 -0.27 -16.47 -23.11
CA ARG A 428 0.26 -16.50 -21.72
C ARG A 428 1.20 -15.33 -21.40
N ALA A 429 1.95 -14.87 -22.40
CA ALA A 429 2.84 -13.72 -22.31
C ALA A 429 2.43 -12.70 -23.39
N PRO A 430 1.35 -11.94 -23.17
CA PRO A 430 0.82 -11.02 -24.15
C PRO A 430 1.77 -9.84 -24.38
N LEU A 431 1.67 -9.23 -25.55
CA LEU A 431 2.44 -8.03 -25.87
C LEU A 431 1.65 -6.78 -25.47
N GLU A 432 2.33 -5.67 -25.23
CA GLU A 432 1.67 -4.36 -25.19
C GLU A 432 0.84 -4.15 -26.48
N GLY A 433 -0.39 -3.66 -26.30
CA GLY A 433 -1.35 -3.47 -27.40
C GLY A 433 -1.77 -4.79 -28.08
N SER A 434 -1.88 -5.90 -27.36
CA SER A 434 -2.48 -7.14 -27.89
C SER A 434 -3.85 -7.43 -27.25
N ALA A 435 -4.73 -8.08 -28.00
CA ALA A 435 -5.92 -8.73 -27.44
C ALA A 435 -5.53 -9.91 -26.55
N VAL A 436 -6.31 -10.15 -25.51
CA VAL A 436 -6.18 -11.32 -24.63
C VAL A 436 -7.55 -11.91 -24.35
N VAL A 437 -7.61 -13.23 -24.26
CA VAL A 437 -8.80 -13.97 -23.81
C VAL A 437 -8.57 -14.41 -22.37
N LEU A 438 -9.40 -13.90 -21.46
CA LEU A 438 -9.44 -14.30 -20.07
C LEU A 438 -10.36 -15.52 -19.92
N GLN A 439 -9.96 -16.47 -19.08
CA GLN A 439 -10.76 -17.62 -18.69
C GLN A 439 -10.77 -17.76 -17.18
N LEU A 440 -11.97 -17.79 -16.61
CA LEU A 440 -12.20 -18.16 -15.23
C LEU A 440 -12.25 -19.68 -15.12
N SER A 441 -11.35 -20.26 -14.34
CA SER A 441 -11.36 -21.68 -13.99
C SER A 441 -11.96 -21.84 -12.60
N ALA A 442 -13.01 -22.65 -12.50
CA ALA A 442 -13.74 -22.96 -11.29
C ALA A 442 -13.93 -24.48 -11.15
N GLY A 443 -14.31 -24.96 -9.97
CA GLY A 443 -14.58 -26.38 -9.75
C GLY A 443 -15.71 -26.90 -10.66
N PRO A 444 -15.70 -28.20 -11.01
CA PRO A 444 -16.72 -28.77 -11.90
C PRO A 444 -18.16 -28.71 -11.33
N ASP A 445 -18.30 -28.66 -10.00
CA ASP A 445 -19.59 -28.58 -9.30
C ASP A 445 -19.94 -27.14 -8.84
N ASP A 446 -19.30 -26.13 -9.43
CA ASP A 446 -19.37 -24.77 -8.93
C ASP A 446 -20.65 -24.02 -9.38
N SER A 447 -21.34 -23.35 -8.46
CA SER A 447 -22.69 -22.79 -8.67
C SER A 447 -22.70 -21.38 -9.28
N ILE A 448 -21.77 -21.09 -10.20
CA ILE A 448 -21.61 -19.75 -10.78
C ILE A 448 -22.83 -19.38 -11.63
N THR A 449 -23.47 -18.25 -11.31
CA THR A 449 -24.62 -17.71 -12.04
C THR A 449 -24.26 -16.51 -12.91
N ALA A 450 -23.25 -15.73 -12.51
CA ALA A 450 -22.75 -14.61 -13.30
C ALA A 450 -21.29 -14.30 -12.96
N VAL A 451 -20.56 -13.75 -13.92
CA VAL A 451 -19.20 -13.22 -13.71
C VAL A 451 -19.16 -11.80 -14.27
N ARG A 452 -18.75 -10.85 -13.44
CA ARG A 452 -18.52 -9.46 -13.84
C ARG A 452 -17.04 -9.16 -13.66
N GLY A 453 -16.48 -8.23 -14.43
CA GLY A 453 -15.08 -7.90 -14.23
C GLY A 453 -14.65 -6.60 -14.89
N GLU A 454 -13.37 -6.30 -14.71
CA GLU A 454 -12.70 -5.11 -15.22
C GLU A 454 -11.24 -5.44 -15.53
N MET A 455 -10.70 -4.90 -16.62
CA MET A 455 -9.26 -4.89 -16.88
C MET A 455 -8.85 -3.56 -17.48
N ALA A 456 -7.82 -2.93 -16.93
CA ALA A 456 -7.29 -1.64 -17.40
C ALA A 456 -8.35 -0.51 -17.48
N GLY A 457 -9.35 -0.53 -16.60
CA GLY A 457 -10.45 0.43 -16.57
C GLY A 457 -11.62 0.11 -17.50
N GLU A 458 -11.53 -0.96 -18.31
CA GLU A 458 -12.60 -1.39 -19.22
C GLU A 458 -13.40 -2.56 -18.62
N PRO A 459 -14.74 -2.55 -18.68
CA PRO A 459 -15.58 -3.66 -18.25
C PRO A 459 -15.28 -4.95 -19.01
N LEU A 460 -15.21 -6.09 -18.31
CA LEU A 460 -15.06 -7.42 -18.90
C LEU A 460 -16.42 -8.10 -19.07
N HIS A 461 -16.69 -8.53 -20.29
CA HIS A 461 -17.91 -9.25 -20.65
C HIS A 461 -17.68 -10.75 -20.66
N PHE A 462 -17.87 -11.39 -19.50
CA PHE A 462 -17.71 -12.84 -19.36
C PHE A 462 -18.95 -13.59 -19.86
N GLU A 463 -18.73 -14.54 -20.76
CA GLU A 463 -19.74 -15.45 -21.28
C GLU A 463 -19.41 -16.90 -20.93
N LEU A 464 -20.43 -17.69 -20.62
CA LEU A 464 -20.27 -19.12 -20.41
C LEU A 464 -20.04 -19.83 -21.75
N THR A 465 -18.85 -20.41 -21.91
CA THR A 465 -18.47 -21.23 -23.07
C THR A 465 -18.39 -22.72 -22.68
N PRO A 466 -18.26 -23.66 -23.63
CA PRO A 466 -18.01 -25.08 -23.33
C PRO A 466 -16.76 -25.34 -22.48
N HIS A 467 -15.89 -24.35 -22.34
CA HIS A 467 -14.64 -24.42 -21.57
C HIS A 467 -14.63 -23.51 -20.34
N GLY A 468 -15.81 -23.04 -19.90
CA GLY A 468 -15.99 -22.15 -18.74
C GLY A 468 -16.23 -20.70 -19.13
N TRP A 469 -16.22 -19.82 -18.14
CA TRP A 469 -16.48 -18.38 -18.35
C TRP A 469 -15.28 -17.69 -18.99
N ARG A 470 -15.51 -17.01 -20.12
CA ARG A 470 -14.46 -16.32 -20.88
C ARG A 470 -14.84 -14.90 -21.26
N ALA A 471 -13.86 -14.01 -21.30
CA ALA A 471 -14.01 -12.63 -21.74
C ALA A 471 -12.86 -12.23 -22.67
N LEU A 472 -13.14 -11.36 -23.64
CA LEU A 472 -12.11 -10.63 -24.39
C LEU A 472 -11.64 -9.42 -23.57
N ALA A 473 -10.36 -9.08 -23.67
CA ALA A 473 -9.82 -7.84 -23.15
C ALA A 473 -8.67 -7.34 -24.04
N ALA A 474 -8.23 -6.10 -23.81
CA ALA A 474 -7.08 -5.52 -24.50
C ALA A 474 -6.01 -5.09 -23.50
N VAL A 475 -4.74 -5.34 -23.85
CA VAL A 475 -3.59 -4.87 -23.08
C VAL A 475 -3.24 -3.45 -23.53
N PRO A 476 -3.23 -2.45 -22.63
CA PRO A 476 -2.85 -1.09 -22.99
C PRO A 476 -1.39 -0.99 -23.44
N PHE A 477 -1.09 0.01 -24.27
CA PHE A 477 0.25 0.30 -24.77
C PHE A 477 0.96 1.34 -23.89
N ASP A 478 2.25 1.16 -23.58
CA ASP A 478 3.12 2.12 -22.84
C ASP A 478 2.59 2.62 -21.46
N ARG A 479 1.65 1.91 -20.82
CA ARG A 479 0.98 2.41 -19.58
C ARG A 479 1.24 1.63 -18.28
N ALA A 480 1.80 0.42 -18.30
CA ALA A 480 2.06 -0.31 -17.05
C ALA A 480 3.04 -1.48 -17.18
N ASP A 481 3.85 -1.74 -16.14
CA ASP A 481 4.66 -2.96 -16.02
C ASP A 481 3.80 -4.21 -15.71
N SER A 482 2.54 -4.02 -15.26
CA SER A 482 1.54 -5.06 -15.05
C SER A 482 0.11 -4.50 -15.17
N VAL A 483 -0.85 -5.34 -15.54
CA VAL A 483 -2.26 -4.98 -15.71
C VAL A 483 -3.11 -5.94 -14.89
N ALA A 484 -3.90 -5.42 -13.95
CA ALA A 484 -4.83 -6.24 -13.17
C ALA A 484 -6.10 -6.54 -13.97
N ALA A 485 -6.47 -7.82 -14.03
CA ALA A 485 -7.80 -8.27 -14.40
C ALA A 485 -8.55 -8.68 -13.12
N ARG A 486 -9.68 -8.03 -12.84
CA ARG A 486 -10.55 -8.34 -11.69
C ARG A 486 -11.82 -9.00 -12.21
N ALA A 487 -12.26 -10.06 -11.55
CA ALA A 487 -13.56 -10.68 -11.80
C ALA A 487 -14.28 -10.96 -10.48
N THR A 488 -15.53 -10.52 -10.38
CA THR A 488 -16.47 -10.85 -9.32
C THR A 488 -17.36 -11.99 -9.81
N VAL A 489 -17.31 -13.12 -9.10
CA VAL A 489 -18.04 -14.35 -9.39
C VAL A 489 -19.26 -14.41 -8.48
N GLN A 490 -20.46 -14.40 -9.06
CA GLN A 490 -21.71 -14.52 -8.33
C GLN A 490 -22.19 -15.98 -8.37
N ARG A 491 -22.65 -16.49 -7.22
CA ARG A 491 -23.05 -17.89 -7.03
C ARG A 491 -24.53 -18.04 -6.70
N ALA A 492 -25.07 -19.24 -6.91
CA ALA A 492 -26.39 -19.61 -6.41
C ALA A 492 -26.44 -19.41 -4.89
N GLY A 493 -27.46 -18.70 -4.40
CA GLY A 493 -27.59 -18.31 -2.99
C GLY A 493 -27.04 -16.90 -2.65
N GLY A 494 -26.56 -16.14 -3.63
CA GLY A 494 -26.19 -14.72 -3.46
C GLY A 494 -24.77 -14.47 -2.95
N LEU A 495 -23.98 -15.52 -2.74
CA LEU A 495 -22.55 -15.40 -2.42
C LEU A 495 -21.78 -14.81 -3.59
N THR A 496 -20.80 -13.95 -3.29
CA THR A 496 -19.92 -13.33 -4.29
C THR A 496 -18.45 -13.52 -3.90
N ASP A 497 -17.66 -14.05 -4.83
CA ASP A 497 -16.21 -14.15 -4.73
C ASP A 497 -15.55 -13.09 -5.62
N SER A 498 -14.35 -12.63 -5.27
CA SER A 498 -13.56 -11.74 -6.14
C SER A 498 -12.21 -12.38 -6.44
N VAL A 499 -11.87 -12.44 -7.73
CA VAL A 499 -10.61 -12.96 -8.26
C VAL A 499 -9.86 -11.81 -8.91
N VAL A 500 -8.61 -11.61 -8.52
CA VAL A 500 -7.71 -10.65 -9.17
C VAL A 500 -6.50 -11.39 -9.69
N ALA A 501 -6.15 -11.15 -10.95
CA ALA A 501 -4.96 -11.72 -11.54
C ALA A 501 -4.17 -10.67 -12.30
N TRP A 502 -2.85 -10.72 -12.15
CA TRP A 502 -1.91 -9.73 -12.68
C TRP A 502 -1.26 -10.24 -13.95
N LEU A 503 -1.60 -9.61 -15.07
CA LEU A 503 -1.02 -9.88 -16.37
C LEU A 503 0.20 -8.98 -16.54
N VAL A 504 1.38 -9.58 -16.74
CA VAL A 504 2.62 -8.85 -17.01
C VAL A 504 2.86 -8.86 -18.53
N PRO A 505 2.58 -7.75 -19.24
CA PRO A 505 2.76 -7.71 -20.69
C PRO A 505 4.25 -7.60 -21.03
N ARG A 506 4.64 -8.22 -22.14
CA ARG A 506 5.97 -8.03 -22.72
C ARG A 506 5.97 -6.79 -23.60
N ARG A 507 7.05 -6.01 -23.50
CA ARG A 507 7.23 -4.83 -24.36
C ARG A 507 7.15 -5.20 -25.84
N ARG A 508 6.35 -4.45 -26.61
CA ARG A 508 6.30 -4.62 -28.07
C ARG A 508 7.49 -3.89 -28.70
N ARG A 509 8.41 -4.66 -29.30
CA ARG A 509 9.53 -4.09 -30.07
C ARG A 509 9.00 -3.63 -31.43
N ALA A 510 8.60 -2.37 -31.52
CA ALA A 510 8.17 -1.77 -32.78
C ALA A 510 9.36 -1.13 -33.53
N PRO A 511 9.45 -1.27 -34.86
CA PRO A 511 10.37 -0.51 -35.69
C PRO A 511 10.23 1.01 -35.44
N ARG A 512 11.36 1.72 -35.47
CA ARG A 512 11.40 3.19 -35.39
C ARG A 512 11.64 3.75 -36.77
N GLU A 513 10.68 4.51 -37.27
CA GLU A 513 10.84 5.25 -38.51
C GLU A 513 11.33 6.67 -38.19
N LYS A 514 12.47 7.06 -38.75
CA LYS A 514 13.05 8.39 -38.57
C LYS A 514 12.61 9.27 -39.73
N LEU A 515 11.70 10.21 -39.46
CA LEU A 515 11.19 11.14 -40.45
C LEU A 515 11.76 12.54 -40.18
N ARG A 516 12.15 13.23 -41.25
CA ARG A 516 12.54 14.65 -41.23
C ARG A 516 11.42 15.44 -41.90
N ALA A 517 10.81 16.37 -41.17
CA ALA A 517 9.77 17.25 -41.69
C ALA A 517 9.92 18.63 -41.02
N ALA A 518 9.55 19.70 -41.73
CA ALA A 518 9.50 21.04 -41.15
C ALA A 518 8.39 21.10 -40.08
N PRO A 519 8.56 21.87 -38.99
CA PRO A 519 7.63 21.88 -37.85
C PRO A 519 6.17 22.14 -38.24
N GLU A 520 5.92 23.00 -39.24
CA GLU A 520 4.58 23.30 -39.76
C GLU A 520 3.84 22.10 -40.36
N PHE A 521 4.55 21.03 -40.76
CA PHE A 521 3.94 19.79 -41.30
C PHE A 521 3.80 18.69 -40.25
N VAL A 522 4.31 18.91 -39.02
CA VAL A 522 4.28 17.94 -37.93
C VAL A 522 3.11 18.21 -36.97
N GLN A 523 2.70 19.47 -36.82
CA GLN A 523 1.55 19.85 -35.99
C GLN A 523 0.35 20.22 -36.89
N PRO A 524 -0.88 19.82 -36.52
CA PRO A 524 -2.08 20.41 -37.10
C PRO A 524 -2.06 21.93 -36.87
N PRO A 525 -2.66 22.73 -37.76
CA PRO A 525 -2.89 24.15 -37.49
C PRO A 525 -3.69 24.34 -36.19
N ASP A 526 -3.30 25.31 -35.37
CA ASP A 526 -3.96 25.63 -34.09
C ASP A 526 -5.49 25.80 -34.25
N SER A 527 -5.92 26.34 -35.39
CA SER A 527 -7.34 26.52 -35.74
C SER A 527 -8.16 25.22 -35.84
N LEU A 528 -7.51 24.05 -35.83
CA LEU A 528 -8.15 22.74 -35.95
C LEU A 528 -8.03 21.90 -34.68
N GLU A 529 -7.38 22.39 -33.62
CA GLU A 529 -7.22 21.64 -32.37
C GLU A 529 -8.57 21.28 -31.73
N ASP A 530 -9.49 22.24 -31.63
CA ASP A 530 -10.82 22.04 -31.06
C ASP A 530 -11.61 20.99 -31.85
N ARG A 531 -11.62 21.10 -33.18
CA ARG A 531 -12.25 20.11 -34.06
C ARG A 531 -11.67 18.72 -33.84
N ILE A 532 -10.34 18.58 -33.79
CA ILE A 532 -9.68 17.29 -33.60
C ILE A 532 -10.05 16.69 -32.25
N LYS A 533 -10.13 17.52 -31.20
CA LYS A 533 -10.52 17.09 -29.87
C LYS A 533 -11.96 16.60 -29.83
N GLU A 534 -12.90 17.36 -30.39
CA GLU A 534 -14.32 16.97 -30.49
C GLU A 534 -14.50 15.66 -31.27
N GLU A 535 -13.81 15.50 -32.41
CA GLU A 535 -13.83 14.28 -33.21
C GLU A 535 -13.23 13.08 -32.44
N GLN A 536 -12.19 13.27 -31.64
CA GLN A 536 -11.61 12.23 -30.78
C GLN A 536 -12.56 11.82 -29.65
N GLU A 537 -13.26 12.78 -29.04
CA GLU A 537 -14.27 12.54 -28.01
C GLU A 537 -15.45 11.76 -28.59
N LEU A 538 -15.93 12.13 -29.79
CA LEU A 538 -16.95 11.38 -30.53
C LEU A 538 -16.55 9.92 -30.76
N VAL A 539 -15.36 9.69 -31.32
CA VAL A 539 -14.86 8.34 -31.60
C VAL A 539 -14.69 7.52 -30.32
N THR A 540 -14.22 8.14 -29.24
CA THR A 540 -14.05 7.47 -27.94
C THR A 540 -15.41 7.13 -27.32
N GLY A 541 -16.38 8.04 -27.38
CA GLY A 541 -17.74 7.81 -26.91
C GLY A 541 -18.40 6.61 -27.59
N VAL A 542 -18.31 6.53 -28.93
CA VAL A 542 -18.81 5.38 -29.71
C VAL A 542 -18.17 4.06 -29.26
N ARG A 543 -16.85 4.06 -28.98
CA ARG A 543 -16.17 2.84 -28.52
C ARG A 543 -16.58 2.40 -27.13
N HIS A 544 -16.84 3.33 -26.22
CA HIS A 544 -17.30 2.99 -24.86
C HIS A 544 -18.75 2.47 -24.87
N GLN A 545 -19.61 3.02 -25.73
CA GLN A 545 -21.00 2.55 -25.91
C GLN A 545 -21.07 1.08 -26.35
N ALA A 546 -20.04 0.55 -27.01
CA ALA A 546 -19.97 -0.87 -27.38
C ALA A 546 -20.06 -1.83 -26.17
N HIS A 547 -19.78 -1.37 -24.95
CA HIS A 547 -19.98 -2.18 -23.74
C HIS A 547 -21.46 -2.42 -23.41
N ASP A 548 -22.38 -1.59 -23.92
CA ASP A 548 -23.80 -1.68 -23.60
C ASP A 548 -24.52 -2.74 -24.44
N ALA A 549 -23.91 -3.17 -25.55
CA ALA A 549 -24.43 -4.22 -26.42
C ALA A 549 -23.82 -5.59 -26.07
N PRO A 550 -24.60 -6.69 -26.13
CA PRO A 550 -24.05 -8.04 -26.02
C PRO A 550 -23.16 -8.38 -27.22
N ARG A 551 -22.29 -9.38 -27.08
CA ARG A 551 -21.41 -9.82 -28.17
C ARG A 551 -22.22 -10.24 -29.40
N LEU A 552 -21.91 -9.65 -30.56
CA LEU A 552 -22.64 -9.83 -31.82
C LEU A 552 -21.99 -10.84 -32.79
N TRP A 553 -20.82 -11.36 -32.45
CA TRP A 553 -19.97 -12.19 -33.32
C TRP A 553 -19.67 -13.54 -32.68
N HIS A 554 -19.61 -14.60 -33.49
CA HIS A 554 -19.30 -15.96 -33.04
C HIS A 554 -18.22 -16.67 -33.85
N GLU A 555 -17.83 -16.10 -35.00
CA GLU A 555 -16.77 -16.62 -35.87
C GLU A 555 -15.49 -15.80 -35.69
N PRO A 556 -14.30 -16.37 -36.00
CA PRO A 556 -13.05 -15.61 -36.00
C PRO A 556 -13.07 -14.44 -37.00
N PHE A 557 -12.48 -13.30 -36.62
CA PHE A 557 -12.39 -12.14 -37.49
C PHE A 557 -11.58 -12.45 -38.75
N MET A 558 -11.98 -11.86 -39.86
CA MET A 558 -11.19 -11.88 -41.09
C MET A 558 -10.47 -10.56 -41.31
N ARG A 559 -9.39 -10.60 -42.08
CA ARG A 559 -8.79 -9.37 -42.60
C ARG A 559 -9.81 -8.69 -43.52
N PRO A 560 -9.93 -7.36 -43.44
CA PRO A 560 -10.87 -6.62 -44.30
C PRO A 560 -10.44 -6.57 -45.77
N ARG A 561 -9.17 -6.91 -46.05
CA ARG A 561 -8.58 -7.07 -47.38
C ARG A 561 -7.55 -8.20 -47.38
N SER A 562 -7.37 -8.84 -48.54
CA SER A 562 -6.36 -9.88 -48.77
C SER A 562 -4.98 -9.34 -49.17
N SER A 563 -4.85 -8.02 -49.36
CA SER A 563 -3.61 -7.37 -49.80
C SER A 563 -2.51 -7.38 -48.72
N ALA A 564 -1.29 -7.04 -49.12
CA ALA A 564 -0.15 -6.97 -48.22
C ALA A 564 -0.31 -5.85 -47.17
N VAL A 565 0.14 -6.14 -45.95
CA VAL A 565 0.29 -5.16 -44.87
C VAL A 565 1.53 -4.29 -45.15
N ARG A 566 1.36 -2.97 -45.20
CA ARG A 566 2.43 -1.99 -45.43
C ARG A 566 3.03 -1.46 -44.14
N ASP A 567 2.19 -1.10 -43.18
CA ASP A 567 2.60 -0.57 -41.88
C ASP A 567 1.90 -1.36 -40.77
N GLN A 568 2.64 -1.66 -39.70
CA GLN A 568 2.21 -2.53 -38.62
C GLN A 568 1.80 -1.72 -37.39
N PHE A 569 1.01 -2.35 -36.52
CA PHE A 569 0.63 -1.78 -35.25
C PHE A 569 1.85 -1.51 -34.35
N GLY A 570 1.87 -0.32 -33.75
CA GLY A 570 2.86 0.11 -32.77
C GLY A 570 4.11 0.79 -33.35
N VAL A 571 4.25 0.86 -34.68
CA VAL A 571 5.40 1.52 -35.34
C VAL A 571 5.55 2.95 -34.83
N ALA A 572 6.75 3.26 -34.35
CA ALA A 572 7.07 4.51 -33.69
C ALA A 572 7.57 5.53 -34.72
N ARG A 573 6.83 6.64 -34.87
CA ARG A 573 7.21 7.74 -35.77
C ARG A 573 8.04 8.75 -34.98
N MET A 574 9.33 8.79 -35.29
CA MET A 574 10.32 9.67 -34.68
C MET A 574 10.53 10.87 -35.60
N PHE A 575 10.07 12.05 -35.20
CA PHE A 575 10.31 13.30 -35.94
C PHE A 575 11.45 14.06 -35.27
N ASN A 576 12.51 14.33 -36.02
CA ASN A 576 13.69 15.06 -35.54
C ASN A 576 14.27 14.49 -34.22
N GLY A 577 14.22 13.17 -34.04
CA GLY A 577 14.74 12.48 -32.85
C GLY A 577 13.78 12.35 -31.67
N VAL A 578 12.55 12.89 -31.76
CA VAL A 578 11.53 12.80 -30.71
C VAL A 578 10.38 11.87 -31.13
N LEU A 579 9.94 10.99 -30.24
CA LEU A 579 8.75 10.17 -30.45
C LEU A 579 7.52 11.08 -30.44
N ARG A 580 6.80 11.18 -31.56
CA ARG A 580 5.60 12.03 -31.67
C ARG A 580 4.31 11.24 -31.73
N SER A 581 4.31 10.14 -32.46
CA SER A 581 3.13 9.29 -32.59
C SER A 581 3.50 7.84 -32.79
N ARG A 582 2.53 6.97 -32.50
CA ARG A 582 2.60 5.55 -32.82
C ARG A 582 1.48 5.19 -33.77
N HIS A 583 1.73 4.25 -34.64
CA HIS A 583 0.73 3.76 -35.57
C HIS A 583 -0.26 2.83 -34.85
N MET A 584 -1.51 3.29 -34.65
CA MET A 584 -2.52 2.61 -33.84
C MET A 584 -3.50 1.76 -34.66
N GLY A 585 -2.96 1.05 -35.65
CA GLY A 585 -3.70 0.15 -36.52
C GLY A 585 -2.78 -0.58 -37.49
N VAL A 586 -3.33 -1.12 -38.56
CA VAL A 586 -2.62 -1.85 -39.60
C VAL A 586 -3.04 -1.33 -40.97
N ASP A 587 -2.03 -1.00 -41.79
CA ASP A 587 -2.27 -0.43 -43.11
C ASP A 587 -2.19 -1.51 -44.19
N PHE A 588 -3.27 -1.69 -44.94
CA PHE A 588 -3.32 -2.58 -46.08
C PHE A 588 -3.12 -1.81 -47.38
N ALA A 589 -2.28 -2.33 -48.26
CA ALA A 589 -2.12 -1.79 -49.60
C ALA A 589 -3.44 -1.84 -50.38
N GLY A 590 -3.79 -0.77 -51.11
CA GLY A 590 -4.97 -0.76 -51.95
C GLY A 590 -4.93 0.39 -52.96
N ARG A 591 -5.40 0.13 -54.19
CA ARG A 591 -5.70 1.21 -55.13
C ARG A 591 -7.00 1.88 -54.72
N ARG A 592 -7.15 3.16 -55.04
CA ARG A 592 -8.42 3.88 -54.84
C ARG A 592 -9.57 3.12 -55.51
N GLY A 593 -10.73 3.03 -54.85
CA GLY A 593 -11.90 2.29 -55.35
C GLY A 593 -11.89 0.79 -55.05
N ALA A 594 -10.80 0.23 -54.53
CA ALA A 594 -10.76 -1.20 -54.25
C ALA A 594 -11.57 -1.56 -52.98
N SER A 595 -12.30 -2.66 -53.05
CA SER A 595 -13.21 -3.18 -52.00
C SER A 595 -12.62 -3.24 -50.59
N VAL A 596 -13.42 -2.85 -49.59
CA VAL A 596 -13.19 -2.99 -48.15
C VAL A 596 -14.36 -3.77 -47.54
N ARG A 597 -14.04 -4.82 -46.78
CA ARG A 597 -15.04 -5.72 -46.19
C ARG A 597 -15.06 -5.64 -44.67
N ALA A 598 -16.25 -5.81 -44.09
CA ALA A 598 -16.42 -5.94 -42.64
C ALA A 598 -15.67 -7.18 -42.13
N ALA A 599 -14.85 -6.99 -41.10
CA ALA A 599 -14.05 -8.05 -40.50
C ALA A 599 -14.88 -9.11 -39.77
N ASN A 600 -16.08 -8.73 -39.29
CA ASN A 600 -17.05 -9.63 -38.66
C ASN A 600 -18.46 -9.01 -38.62
N ARG A 601 -19.45 -9.77 -38.13
CA ARG A 601 -20.80 -9.27 -37.86
C ARG A 601 -20.78 -8.15 -36.82
N GLY A 602 -21.52 -7.07 -37.05
CA GLY A 602 -21.67 -5.96 -36.12
C GLY A 602 -22.67 -4.92 -36.61
N VAL A 603 -22.86 -3.85 -35.84
CA VAL A 603 -23.70 -2.70 -36.20
C VAL A 603 -22.80 -1.51 -36.51
N VAL A 604 -23.07 -0.82 -37.62
CA VAL A 604 -22.32 0.38 -37.98
C VAL A 604 -22.65 1.48 -36.99
N ALA A 605 -21.69 1.87 -36.17
CA ALA A 605 -21.87 2.81 -35.06
C ALA A 605 -21.43 4.24 -35.42
N LEU A 606 -20.57 4.40 -36.43
CA LEU A 606 -20.15 5.70 -36.94
C LEU A 606 -19.88 5.64 -38.44
N VAL A 607 -20.39 6.64 -39.17
CA VAL A 607 -19.97 6.99 -40.52
C VAL A 607 -19.73 8.49 -40.53
N ALA A 608 -18.48 8.93 -40.62
CA ALA A 608 -18.13 10.34 -40.52
C ALA A 608 -16.92 10.70 -41.36
N ASP A 609 -16.82 11.96 -41.79
CA ASP A 609 -15.62 12.52 -42.41
C ASP A 609 -14.83 13.33 -41.38
N LEU A 610 -13.77 12.71 -40.84
CA LEU A 610 -12.97 13.26 -39.74
C LEU A 610 -11.67 13.87 -40.29
N TYR A 611 -11.14 14.89 -39.62
CA TYR A 611 -9.96 15.61 -40.10
C TYR A 611 -8.74 14.70 -40.26
N LEU A 612 -8.43 13.88 -39.25
CA LEU A 612 -7.25 13.01 -39.27
C LEU A 612 -7.48 11.74 -40.07
N SER A 613 -8.58 11.04 -39.80
CA SER A 613 -8.85 9.71 -40.35
C SER A 613 -9.64 9.71 -41.67
N GLY A 614 -10.12 10.87 -42.12
CA GLY A 614 -10.95 11.01 -43.30
C GLY A 614 -12.28 10.30 -43.14
N THR A 615 -12.83 9.86 -44.26
CA THR A 615 -14.05 9.06 -44.30
C THR A 615 -13.84 7.76 -43.56
N THR A 616 -14.51 7.65 -42.41
CA THR A 616 -14.31 6.63 -41.39
C THR A 616 -15.60 5.88 -41.14
N VAL A 617 -15.52 4.55 -41.11
CA VAL A 617 -16.60 3.67 -40.65
C VAL A 617 -16.14 2.97 -39.38
N LEU A 618 -16.93 3.03 -38.30
CA LEU A 618 -16.76 2.19 -37.11
C LEU A 618 -17.88 1.16 -37.04
N ILE A 619 -17.53 -0.09 -36.81
CA ILE A 619 -18.46 -1.19 -36.61
C ILE A 619 -18.33 -1.64 -35.15
N ASP A 620 -19.44 -1.55 -34.42
CA ASP A 620 -19.60 -2.09 -33.08
C ASP A 620 -19.95 -3.59 -33.16
N HIS A 621 -19.13 -4.41 -32.52
CA HIS A 621 -19.30 -5.85 -32.44
C HIS A 621 -19.91 -6.30 -31.10
N GLY A 622 -20.26 -5.35 -30.23
CA GLY A 622 -20.73 -5.56 -28.87
C GLY A 622 -19.64 -6.04 -27.92
N ALA A 623 -19.99 -6.16 -26.65
CA ALA A 623 -19.10 -6.55 -25.57
C ALA A 623 -17.81 -5.70 -25.51
N GLY A 624 -17.92 -4.41 -25.82
CA GLY A 624 -16.82 -3.44 -25.81
C GLY A 624 -15.93 -3.44 -27.05
N LEU A 625 -16.14 -4.33 -28.03
CA LEU A 625 -15.26 -4.48 -29.20
C LEU A 625 -15.73 -3.65 -30.40
N VAL A 626 -14.85 -2.79 -30.92
CA VAL A 626 -15.09 -2.00 -32.13
C VAL A 626 -13.97 -2.19 -33.15
N THR A 627 -14.31 -2.28 -34.44
CA THR A 627 -13.34 -2.17 -35.54
C THR A 627 -13.55 -0.89 -36.34
N GLY A 628 -12.46 -0.27 -36.79
CA GLY A 628 -12.50 0.96 -37.58
C GLY A 628 -11.85 0.80 -38.95
N TYR A 629 -12.45 1.41 -39.97
CA TYR A 629 -12.05 1.39 -41.38
C TYR A 629 -11.93 2.83 -41.87
N LEU A 630 -10.69 3.27 -42.08
CA LEU A 630 -10.34 4.68 -42.25
C LEU A 630 -9.86 4.97 -43.68
N HIS A 631 -9.79 6.25 -44.02
CA HIS A 631 -9.31 6.79 -45.29
C HIS A 631 -10.12 6.32 -46.52
N LEU A 632 -11.41 6.01 -46.34
CA LEU A 632 -12.25 5.49 -47.42
C LEU A 632 -12.53 6.56 -48.49
N SER A 633 -12.72 6.16 -49.75
CA SER A 633 -13.20 7.07 -50.80
C SER A 633 -14.72 7.10 -50.87
N ARG A 634 -15.36 6.03 -50.41
CA ARG A 634 -16.81 5.82 -50.44
C ARG A 634 -17.20 4.84 -49.34
N THR A 635 -18.32 5.10 -48.69
CA THR A 635 -19.00 4.16 -47.79
C THR A 635 -20.19 3.55 -48.51
N LEU A 636 -20.49 2.30 -48.21
CA LEU A 636 -21.64 1.55 -48.76
C LEU A 636 -22.65 1.17 -47.67
N VAL A 637 -22.45 1.72 -46.47
CA VAL A 637 -23.25 1.46 -45.28
C VAL A 637 -23.50 2.78 -44.54
N ALA A 638 -24.57 2.82 -43.77
CA ALA A 638 -24.99 3.94 -42.93
C ALA A 638 -25.00 3.53 -41.44
N VAL A 639 -24.99 4.54 -40.55
CA VAL A 639 -25.12 4.29 -39.10
C VAL A 639 -26.43 3.56 -38.80
N GLY A 640 -26.36 2.51 -37.99
CA GLY A 640 -27.47 1.62 -37.65
C GLY A 640 -27.56 0.36 -38.52
N ASP A 641 -26.88 0.30 -39.66
CA ASP A 641 -26.86 -0.90 -40.50
C ASP A 641 -26.20 -2.06 -39.77
N THR A 642 -26.84 -3.24 -39.80
CA THR A 642 -26.20 -4.49 -39.37
C THR A 642 -25.45 -5.10 -40.55
N VAL A 643 -24.15 -5.32 -40.39
CA VAL A 643 -23.30 -5.94 -41.40
C VAL A 643 -22.92 -7.36 -41.02
N THR A 644 -22.67 -8.21 -42.01
CA THR A 644 -22.18 -9.58 -41.82
C THR A 644 -20.68 -9.69 -42.12
N ARG A 645 -20.02 -10.74 -41.61
CA ARG A 645 -18.61 -11.01 -41.87
C ARG A 645 -18.34 -11.13 -43.37
N GLY A 646 -17.43 -10.33 -43.90
CA GLY A 646 -17.07 -10.33 -45.32
C GLY A 646 -17.97 -9.48 -46.23
N GLN A 647 -19.04 -8.88 -45.69
CA GLN A 647 -19.87 -7.91 -46.41
C GLN A 647 -19.02 -6.71 -46.84
N GLU A 648 -19.21 -6.25 -48.06
CA GLU A 648 -18.54 -5.05 -48.56
C GLU A 648 -19.17 -3.79 -47.93
N ILE A 649 -18.33 -2.92 -47.37
CA ILE A 649 -18.78 -1.75 -46.59
C ILE A 649 -18.25 -0.42 -47.13
N GLY A 650 -17.32 -0.47 -48.08
CA GLY A 650 -16.72 0.74 -48.64
C GLY A 650 -15.58 0.44 -49.60
N GLU A 651 -14.94 1.50 -50.04
CA GLU A 651 -13.84 1.46 -50.99
C GLU A 651 -12.62 2.19 -50.44
N VAL A 652 -11.43 1.66 -50.70
CA VAL A 652 -10.16 2.31 -50.31
C VAL A 652 -10.06 3.68 -50.97
N GLY A 653 -9.71 4.68 -50.17
CA GLY A 653 -9.43 6.03 -50.64
C GLY A 653 -8.11 6.55 -50.13
N ALA A 654 -8.02 7.87 -50.07
CA ALA A 654 -6.94 8.64 -49.48
C ALA A 654 -7.50 9.90 -48.82
N SER A 655 -8.67 9.77 -48.17
CA SER A 655 -9.33 10.87 -47.45
C SER A 655 -8.66 11.11 -46.09
N GLY A 656 -8.79 12.32 -45.55
CA GLY A 656 -8.10 12.72 -44.31
C GLY A 656 -6.61 12.98 -44.53
N ARG A 657 -5.82 12.90 -43.44
CA ARG A 657 -4.40 13.29 -43.45
C ARG A 657 -3.49 12.12 -43.82
N VAL A 658 -3.45 11.76 -45.11
CA VAL A 658 -2.63 10.66 -45.64
C VAL A 658 -1.89 11.02 -46.93
N THR A 659 -0.81 10.30 -47.24
CA THR A 659 0.05 10.56 -48.40
C THR A 659 -0.32 9.76 -49.65
N GLY A 660 -1.22 8.78 -49.53
CA GLY A 660 -1.68 8.01 -50.69
C GLY A 660 -2.68 6.90 -50.32
N PRO A 661 -3.26 6.22 -51.33
CA PRO A 661 -4.33 5.27 -51.11
C PRO A 661 -3.92 4.03 -50.31
N HIS A 662 -4.65 3.75 -49.23
CA HIS A 662 -4.53 2.54 -48.41
C HIS A 662 -5.77 2.39 -47.52
N LEU A 663 -5.94 1.22 -46.91
CA LEU A 663 -6.91 1.02 -45.82
C LEU A 663 -6.15 1.00 -44.50
N HIS A 664 -6.47 1.91 -43.60
CA HIS A 664 -6.08 1.80 -42.20
C HIS A 664 -7.17 1.07 -41.42
N TRP A 665 -6.83 -0.09 -40.85
CA TRP A 665 -7.74 -0.91 -40.05
C TRP A 665 -7.30 -0.90 -38.59
N LEU A 666 -8.23 -0.62 -37.67
CA LEU A 666 -7.95 -0.61 -36.23
C LEU A 666 -8.96 -1.48 -35.47
N ALA A 667 -8.56 -1.88 -34.25
CA ALA A 667 -9.44 -2.51 -33.28
C ALA A 667 -9.29 -1.84 -31.92
N ALA A 668 -10.41 -1.68 -31.22
CA ALA A 668 -10.46 -1.13 -29.87
C ALA A 668 -11.37 -1.95 -28.97
N TYR A 669 -10.98 -2.08 -27.71
CA TYR A 669 -11.82 -2.60 -26.63
C TYR A 669 -12.07 -1.44 -25.66
N GLY A 670 -13.27 -0.86 -25.70
CA GLY A 670 -13.55 0.43 -25.08
C GLY A 670 -12.56 1.50 -25.52
N GLY A 671 -11.93 2.19 -24.58
CA GLY A 671 -10.90 3.20 -24.83
C GLY A 671 -9.54 2.63 -25.28
N ILE A 672 -9.32 1.32 -25.20
CA ILE A 672 -8.00 0.71 -25.44
C ILE A 672 -7.88 0.23 -26.88
N THR A 673 -7.04 0.90 -27.68
CA THR A 673 -6.70 0.44 -29.04
C THR A 673 -5.59 -0.61 -28.99
N PHE A 674 -5.76 -1.69 -29.76
CA PHE A 674 -4.82 -2.81 -29.81
C PHE A 674 -4.62 -3.31 -31.25
N ASP A 675 -3.65 -4.20 -31.44
CA ASP A 675 -3.30 -4.78 -32.73
C ASP A 675 -4.47 -5.59 -33.32
N PRO A 676 -5.12 -5.11 -34.40
CA PRO A 676 -6.32 -5.74 -34.95
C PRO A 676 -6.02 -7.10 -35.59
N LEU A 677 -4.77 -7.37 -35.96
CA LEU A 677 -4.38 -8.71 -36.44
C LEU A 677 -4.49 -9.77 -35.35
N GLY A 678 -4.46 -9.37 -34.07
CA GLY A 678 -4.71 -10.26 -32.93
C GLY A 678 -6.13 -10.83 -32.88
N LEU A 679 -7.09 -10.23 -33.59
CA LEU A 679 -8.45 -10.77 -33.74
C LEU A 679 -8.53 -11.86 -34.80
N VAL A 680 -7.62 -11.85 -35.78
CA VAL A 680 -7.65 -12.79 -36.90
C VAL A 680 -7.28 -14.17 -36.40
N GLY A 681 -8.23 -15.10 -36.44
CA GLY A 681 -8.08 -16.44 -35.88
C GLY A 681 -8.29 -16.54 -34.37
N LEU A 682 -8.68 -15.44 -33.70
CA LEU A 682 -9.11 -15.48 -32.30
C LEU A 682 -10.50 -16.11 -32.23
N ASP A 683 -10.58 -17.25 -31.55
CA ASP A 683 -11.83 -17.96 -31.29
C ASP A 683 -12.05 -18.07 -29.78
N LEU A 684 -13.08 -17.37 -29.27
CA LEU A 684 -13.45 -17.41 -27.86
C LEU A 684 -13.98 -18.77 -27.42
N ASN A 685 -14.48 -19.59 -28.35
CA ASN A 685 -15.05 -20.90 -28.09
C ASN A 685 -14.04 -22.04 -28.27
N ALA A 686 -12.88 -21.80 -28.90
CA ALA A 686 -11.88 -22.84 -29.16
C ALA A 686 -11.27 -23.42 -27.87
N ALA A 687 -11.02 -24.74 -27.90
CA ALA A 687 -10.29 -25.41 -26.84
C ALA A 687 -8.86 -24.85 -26.71
N TRP A 688 -8.44 -24.64 -25.47
CA TRP A 688 -7.07 -24.24 -25.17
C TRP A 688 -6.15 -25.45 -25.36
N ALA A 689 -5.43 -25.56 -26.48
CA ALA A 689 -4.45 -26.64 -26.67
C ALA A 689 -3.46 -26.70 -25.48
N PRO A 690 -3.22 -27.87 -24.85
CA PRO A 690 -2.27 -27.98 -23.76
C PRO A 690 -0.88 -27.57 -24.26
N SER A 691 -0.19 -26.70 -23.51
CA SER A 691 1.17 -26.30 -23.87
C SER A 691 2.07 -27.53 -23.89
N PRO A 692 2.93 -27.73 -24.92
CA PRO A 692 3.91 -28.80 -24.88
C PRO A 692 4.76 -28.62 -23.63
N LYS A 693 4.82 -29.67 -22.78
CA LYS A 693 5.71 -29.70 -21.62
C LYS A 693 7.11 -29.43 -22.15
N ARG A 694 7.74 -28.32 -21.72
CA ARG A 694 9.18 -28.13 -21.93
C ARG A 694 9.88 -29.35 -21.33
N ALA A 695 10.62 -30.10 -22.16
CA ALA A 695 11.60 -31.04 -21.67
C ALA A 695 12.56 -30.28 -20.75
N ARG A 696 12.85 -30.88 -19.58
CA ARG A 696 13.66 -30.28 -18.52
C ARG A 696 15.09 -30.01 -18.98
#